data_AF-A0AAD7BPS8-F1
#
_entry.id   AF-A0AAD7BPS8-F1
#
_cell.length_a   1.000
_cell.length_b   1.000
_cell.length_c   1.000
_cell.angle_alpha   90.00
_cell.angle_beta   90.00
_cell.angle_gamma   90.00
#
_symmetry.space_group_name_H-M   'P 1'
#
loop_
_entity.id
_entity.type
_entity.pdbx_description
1 polymer ?
#
loop_
_entity_poly.entity_id
_entity_poly.type
_entity_poly.pdbx_seq_one_letter_code
_entity_poly.pdbx_strand_id
1 'polypeptide(L)'
;MHGLSSSSFTPPPLDSSLRLPEIFDLHAAHSPEHPLFVYSEDNALKTLTWSQAVQCFHRAAHIARTHIQRHGTAKISFLSLVAGLMFAGYIPFTISPRNSEAAVAHLLESTHCRHIFVTSDPSMQKLAIAARARVTAEGRELDILPFPTFQEVFQPSKGLDSKFPAMPAALDDTAVILHSSGSTAFPKVVRVPHRGLLEAGLTPYYGEVDFCGQVMSTHAVPIFHMLGLVQLAYAAFTGMSIAAFSPAAPPVVLSPDKVFEEAIATKSTLMVCPPSFLEIWAKDPTRVFALKTFVSVIFGGGPLQPSVGDSLSRSGVRIVHSYGLTEANWLSMLAPKSIPREGWEYFRVSPHTDPVLVPLDHGVFRVYFKKCATHTPAVLDSIIDGTPALNTNDLVQCHPDNPKLWKIFGRQDDQIMHSNGEKTNPVPIEKILYEDPEIAFAVMFGRGQFNAGVLIFPTEAFDPADEERVVEFREKIWPTVERTNKIAPTHSHIFKEMILVAKPSMPVELSAKGAPRRQAVIDAYSEEIRDLYSSVEGSQKHTRVLPPAVFNPTSCLEFVRKVVAEIMVDLPGKDDDLFRHGLQATWIHNSIVFASMNSHQIDYKVIPENFVYSHPTLRQLAELLAKLAATSGNSPKIHVDMTEPIIELIGGAGEPVIILPGATGSLMRFFPLRRHCKGPVWAIQITDLTPMEPLRTMVQYWKDAIVAKKPHGPYRLAAFSASSLHGALLAKMFEDAGEEVSQLAFIDHSPTLYMSEGSEALVREKTVAEYSELGIICSMSMFRKDPSIGIQQLSNNLAAIADSADAPAVSRRDLKILRLFLKNLLTFLYEFYPADEARSYETFIRSFSAWLASIKAPAEILVAESGIVQCHPGGALPDLGASRWGKPVTVHYFAGEGHFSIWDNPRLAEILDSA
;
A
#
# COMPACT_ATOMS: atom_id res chain seq x y z
N MET A 1 -5.46 43.55 0.96
CA MET A 1 -4.60 44.73 0.70
C MET A 1 -3.39 44.63 1.62
N HIS A 2 -2.21 44.93 1.12
CA HIS A 2 -0.95 44.77 1.84
C HIS A 2 -0.32 46.11 2.17
N GLY A 3 0.29 46.23 3.36
CA GLY A 3 1.19 47.34 3.68
C GLY A 3 0.55 48.72 3.82
N LEU A 4 -0.78 48.82 3.86
CA LEU A 4 -1.50 50.11 4.00
C LEU A 4 -1.12 50.91 5.26
N SER A 5 -0.67 50.22 6.32
CA SER A 5 -0.19 50.82 7.57
C SER A 5 1.34 50.83 7.68
N SER A 6 2.06 50.52 6.61
CA SER A 6 3.52 50.53 6.59
C SER A 6 4.04 51.95 6.39
N SER A 7 4.99 52.36 7.22
CA SER A 7 5.72 53.62 7.06
C SER A 7 6.98 53.50 6.17
N SER A 8 7.34 52.27 5.77
CA SER A 8 8.56 52.00 4.99
C SER A 8 8.32 51.33 3.64
N PHE A 9 7.15 50.68 3.44
CA PHE A 9 6.79 50.03 2.18
C PHE A 9 5.67 50.78 1.46
N THR A 10 5.85 51.02 0.16
CA THR A 10 4.87 51.63 -0.74
C THR A 10 4.41 50.58 -1.75
N PRO A 11 3.15 50.11 -1.71
CA PRO A 11 2.65 49.11 -2.66
C PRO A 11 2.76 49.59 -4.13
N PRO A 12 3.12 48.71 -5.08
CA PRO A 12 3.21 49.07 -6.49
C PRO A 12 1.83 49.22 -7.15
N PRO A 13 1.75 49.84 -8.35
CA PRO A 13 0.55 49.80 -9.19
C PRO A 13 0.13 48.35 -9.49
N LEU A 14 -1.17 48.06 -9.33
CA LEU A 14 -1.74 46.72 -9.54
C LEU A 14 -2.40 46.57 -10.93
N ASP A 15 -2.27 47.58 -11.79
CA ASP A 15 -2.89 47.70 -13.12
C ASP A 15 -2.04 47.11 -14.26
N SER A 16 -0.91 46.47 -13.93
CA SER A 16 0.09 45.98 -14.89
C SER A 16 0.73 47.05 -15.79
N SER A 17 0.70 48.33 -15.37
CA SER A 17 1.44 49.40 -16.04
C SER A 17 2.96 49.15 -16.05
N LEU A 18 3.50 48.60 -14.96
CA LEU A 18 4.91 48.27 -14.76
C LEU A 18 5.18 46.76 -14.85
N ARG A 19 6.35 46.39 -15.39
CA ARG A 19 6.93 45.05 -15.33
C ARG A 19 7.72 44.89 -14.04
N LEU A 20 7.99 43.65 -13.64
CA LEU A 20 8.67 43.35 -12.39
C LEU A 20 10.02 44.09 -12.17
N PRO A 21 10.91 44.28 -13.19
CA PRO A 21 12.12 45.10 -13.03
C PRO A 21 11.84 46.59 -12.76
N GLU A 22 10.79 47.15 -13.36
CA GLU A 22 10.38 48.54 -13.15
C GLU A 22 9.76 48.74 -11.76
N ILE A 23 9.11 47.69 -11.22
CA ILE A 23 8.64 47.66 -9.82
C ILE A 23 9.82 47.60 -8.85
N PHE A 24 10.91 46.90 -9.18
CA PHE A 24 12.14 46.92 -8.36
C PHE A 24 12.73 48.35 -8.30
N ASP A 25 12.83 49.03 -9.44
CA ASP A 25 13.22 50.44 -9.53
C ASP A 25 12.32 51.37 -8.67
N LEU A 26 11.01 51.12 -8.69
CA LEU A 26 10.04 51.87 -7.88
C LEU A 26 10.36 51.74 -6.39
N HIS A 27 10.66 50.53 -5.90
CA HIS A 27 10.99 50.27 -4.50
C HIS A 27 12.34 50.85 -4.07
N ALA A 28 13.33 50.86 -4.96
CA ALA A 28 14.60 51.54 -4.68
C ALA A 28 14.42 53.05 -4.42
N ALA A 29 13.38 53.67 -5.00
CA ALA A 29 13.06 55.09 -4.80
C ALA A 29 12.03 55.34 -3.67
N HIS A 30 11.02 54.49 -3.50
CA HIS A 30 9.85 54.73 -2.62
C HIS A 30 9.75 53.77 -1.43
N SER A 31 10.68 52.83 -1.28
CA SER A 31 10.81 51.93 -0.12
C SER A 31 12.29 51.61 0.19
N PRO A 32 13.23 52.58 0.09
CA PRO A 32 14.67 52.32 0.05
C PRO A 32 15.19 51.57 1.28
N GLU A 33 14.67 51.88 2.46
CA GLU A 33 15.06 51.29 3.74
C GLU A 33 14.25 50.05 4.13
N HIS A 34 13.27 49.65 3.32
CA HIS A 34 12.44 48.50 3.64
C HIS A 34 13.21 47.18 3.40
N PRO A 35 13.17 46.21 4.34
CA PRO A 35 13.90 44.95 4.20
C PRO A 35 13.41 44.06 3.03
N LEU A 36 14.30 43.70 2.10
CA LEU A 36 14.03 42.70 1.06
C LEU A 36 14.61 41.33 1.42
N PHE A 37 15.89 41.23 1.77
CA PHE A 37 16.50 39.96 2.17
C PHE A 37 16.94 39.99 3.64
N VAL A 38 16.81 38.84 4.30
CA VAL A 38 17.24 38.62 5.68
C VAL A 38 18.02 37.31 5.77
N TYR A 39 19.16 37.30 6.46
CA TYR A 39 19.97 36.11 6.68
C TYR A 39 20.68 36.14 8.05
N SER A 40 21.06 34.98 8.58
CA SER A 40 21.89 34.89 9.79
C SER A 40 23.36 34.72 9.43
N GLU A 41 24.23 35.50 10.05
CA GLU A 41 25.69 35.41 9.91
C GLU A 41 26.32 35.67 11.27
N ASP A 42 27.18 34.75 11.74
CA ASP A 42 27.77 34.78 13.09
C ASP A 42 26.74 34.94 14.23
N ASN A 43 25.59 34.28 14.08
CA ASN A 43 24.40 34.40 14.95
C ASN A 43 23.80 35.81 15.04
N ALA A 44 24.19 36.73 14.15
CA ALA A 44 23.63 38.07 14.02
C ALA A 44 22.69 38.15 12.81
N LEU A 45 21.55 38.81 12.98
CA LEU A 45 20.60 39.06 11.91
C LEU A 45 21.16 40.14 10.96
N LYS A 46 21.35 39.78 9.69
CA LYS A 46 21.72 40.70 8.60
C LYS A 46 20.50 40.99 7.74
N THR A 47 20.40 42.22 7.26
CA THR A 47 19.30 42.69 6.42
C THR A 47 19.87 43.42 5.20
N LEU A 48 19.30 43.15 4.03
CA LEU A 48 19.53 43.91 2.81
C LEU A 48 18.22 44.61 2.44
N THR A 49 18.27 45.93 2.33
CA THR A 49 17.11 46.75 1.98
C THR A 49 16.84 46.75 0.47
N TRP A 50 15.69 47.26 0.04
CA TRP A 50 15.39 47.42 -1.39
C TRP A 50 16.42 48.27 -2.13
N SER A 51 16.88 49.40 -1.58
CA SER A 51 17.88 50.25 -2.25
C SER A 51 19.19 49.49 -2.51
N GLN A 52 19.68 48.76 -1.49
CA GLN A 52 20.88 47.94 -1.57
C GLN A 52 20.72 46.78 -2.56
N ALA A 53 19.62 46.04 -2.47
CA ALA A 53 19.38 44.88 -3.32
C ALA A 53 19.18 45.25 -4.79
N VAL A 54 18.47 46.35 -5.10
CA VAL A 54 18.27 46.80 -6.48
C VAL A 54 19.55 47.36 -7.09
N GLN A 55 20.41 48.02 -6.31
CA GLN A 55 21.77 48.33 -6.76
C GLN A 55 22.53 47.05 -7.16
N CYS A 56 22.36 45.96 -6.40
CA CYS A 56 22.94 44.66 -6.73
C CYS A 56 22.28 44.03 -7.98
N PHE A 57 21.00 44.27 -8.25
CA PHE A 57 20.33 43.83 -9.48
C PHE A 57 20.87 44.57 -10.72
N HIS A 58 21.10 45.89 -10.62
CA HIS A 58 21.78 46.65 -11.68
C HIS A 58 23.22 46.19 -11.87
N ARG A 59 23.97 45.97 -10.78
CA ARG A 59 25.33 45.44 -10.83
C ARG A 59 25.36 44.08 -11.52
N ALA A 60 24.41 43.21 -11.22
CA ALA A 60 24.22 41.91 -11.89
C ALA A 60 23.80 42.04 -13.37
N ALA A 61 23.07 43.09 -13.77
CA ALA A 61 22.73 43.37 -15.17
C ALA A 61 23.96 43.81 -15.99
N HIS A 62 24.75 44.75 -15.45
CA HIS A 62 26.05 45.15 -16.03
C HIS A 62 27.00 43.96 -16.09
N ILE A 63 27.09 43.19 -15.01
CA ILE A 63 27.84 41.95 -14.94
C ILE A 63 27.36 40.98 -16.02
N ALA A 64 26.07 40.69 -16.18
CA ALA A 64 25.60 39.76 -17.21
C ALA A 64 25.95 40.23 -18.64
N ARG A 65 25.77 41.52 -18.93
CA ARG A 65 26.21 42.15 -20.20
C ARG A 65 27.73 42.06 -20.41
N THR A 66 28.52 42.13 -19.34
CA THR A 66 29.99 42.05 -19.36
C THR A 66 30.51 40.62 -19.20
N HIS A 67 29.73 39.66 -18.69
CA HIS A 67 30.12 38.27 -18.42
C HIS A 67 29.82 37.34 -19.59
N ILE A 68 28.95 37.79 -20.50
CA ILE A 68 29.05 37.45 -21.93
C ILE A 68 30.46 37.82 -22.48
N GLN A 69 31.32 38.44 -21.65
CA GLN A 69 32.77 38.60 -21.77
C GLN A 69 33.58 38.31 -20.44
N ARG A 70 33.22 37.31 -19.56
CA ARG A 70 33.91 36.80 -18.28
C ARG A 70 33.61 37.49 -16.90
N HIS A 71 33.78 36.97 -15.65
CA HIS A 71 33.90 35.62 -14.98
C HIS A 71 33.86 35.59 -13.36
N GLY A 72 32.91 34.92 -12.60
CA GLY A 72 33.09 34.41 -11.17
C GLY A 72 31.85 34.41 -10.20
N THR A 73 31.55 33.46 -9.23
CA THR A 73 30.17 32.87 -8.84
C THR A 73 29.57 32.81 -7.36
N ALA A 74 28.23 32.94 -7.08
CA ALA A 74 27.51 32.61 -5.77
C ALA A 74 25.92 32.55 -5.77
N LYS A 75 25.23 32.44 -4.59
CA LYS A 75 23.76 32.16 -4.41
C LYS A 75 22.78 33.34 -4.22
N ILE A 76 23.02 34.36 -3.36
CA ILE A 76 22.10 35.55 -3.30
C ILE A 76 22.19 36.30 -4.63
N SER A 77 23.40 36.32 -5.20
CA SER A 77 23.64 36.71 -6.59
C SER A 77 22.88 35.87 -7.62
N PHE A 78 22.17 34.79 -7.28
CA PHE A 78 21.26 34.09 -8.21
C PHE A 78 19.98 34.87 -8.43
N LEU A 79 19.28 35.26 -7.36
CA LEU A 79 18.09 36.09 -7.50
C LEU A 79 18.47 37.47 -8.07
N SER A 80 19.63 38.00 -7.69
CA SER A 80 20.17 39.21 -8.34
C SER A 80 20.53 39.01 -9.81
N LEU A 81 21.10 37.87 -10.21
CA LEU A 81 21.39 37.56 -11.64
C LEU A 81 20.09 37.40 -12.42
N VAL A 82 19.08 36.71 -11.90
CA VAL A 82 17.79 36.56 -12.57
C VAL A 82 17.13 37.92 -12.78
N ALA A 83 17.08 38.77 -11.74
CA ALA A 83 16.60 40.15 -11.87
C ALA A 83 17.46 40.97 -12.85
N GLY A 84 18.79 40.85 -12.78
CA GLY A 84 19.73 41.55 -13.65
C GLY A 84 19.65 41.13 -15.13
N LEU A 85 19.41 39.84 -15.41
CA LEU A 85 19.13 39.33 -16.76
C LEU A 85 17.83 39.92 -17.30
N MET A 86 16.77 39.97 -16.48
CA MET A 86 15.50 40.64 -16.86
C MET A 86 15.69 42.14 -17.14
N PHE A 87 16.44 42.86 -16.30
CA PHE A 87 16.83 44.27 -16.57
C PHE A 87 17.57 44.39 -17.91
N ALA A 88 18.51 43.47 -18.19
CA ALA A 88 19.32 43.47 -19.41
C ALA A 88 18.56 43.00 -20.68
N GLY A 89 17.29 42.61 -20.58
CA GLY A 89 16.47 42.11 -21.70
C GLY A 89 16.78 40.67 -22.11
N TYR A 90 17.44 39.89 -21.24
CA TYR A 90 17.65 38.46 -21.44
C TYR A 90 16.57 37.66 -20.72
N ILE A 91 16.16 36.54 -21.32
CA ILE A 91 15.20 35.61 -20.73
C ILE A 91 16.00 34.64 -19.81
N PRO A 92 15.85 34.70 -18.48
CA PRO A 92 16.53 33.77 -17.59
C PRO A 92 15.92 32.38 -17.76
N PHE A 93 16.76 31.34 -17.78
CA PHE A 93 16.30 29.95 -17.73
C PHE A 93 16.95 29.25 -16.52
N THR A 94 16.15 28.96 -15.50
CA THR A 94 16.64 28.34 -14.26
C THR A 94 16.62 26.81 -14.38
N ILE A 95 17.67 26.27 -14.98
CA ILE A 95 17.84 24.81 -15.12
C ILE A 95 18.24 24.18 -13.78
N SER A 96 17.59 23.09 -13.40
CA SER A 96 17.92 22.30 -12.22
C SER A 96 19.19 21.48 -12.46
N PRO A 97 20.18 21.55 -11.55
CA PRO A 97 21.39 20.74 -11.63
C PRO A 97 21.18 19.27 -11.23
N ARG A 98 19.94 18.88 -10.90
CA ARG A 98 19.54 17.49 -10.60
C ARG A 98 19.16 16.69 -11.85
N ASN A 99 19.04 17.37 -13.01
CA ASN A 99 18.77 16.71 -14.29
C ASN A 99 19.99 15.94 -14.79
N SER A 100 19.75 14.88 -15.58
CA SER A 100 20.81 14.20 -16.34
C SER A 100 21.46 15.12 -17.39
N GLU A 101 22.68 14.80 -17.82
CA GLU A 101 23.38 15.54 -18.89
C GLU A 101 22.55 15.65 -20.18
N ALA A 102 21.84 14.56 -20.52
CA ALA A 102 20.95 14.50 -21.67
C ALA A 102 19.70 15.38 -21.49
N ALA A 103 19.10 15.37 -20.29
CA ALA A 103 17.98 16.25 -19.97
C ALA A 103 18.37 17.73 -19.94
N VAL A 104 19.59 18.07 -19.51
CA VAL A 104 20.11 19.45 -19.60
C VAL A 104 20.35 19.85 -21.05
N ALA A 105 20.97 19.00 -21.87
CA ALA A 105 21.17 19.25 -23.30
C ALA A 105 19.84 19.48 -24.04
N HIS A 106 18.86 18.58 -23.87
CA HIS A 106 17.52 18.70 -24.43
C HIS A 106 16.83 20.03 -24.09
N LEU A 107 16.97 20.50 -22.84
CA LEU A 107 16.38 21.77 -22.41
C LEU A 107 17.08 22.98 -23.06
N LEU A 108 18.42 22.95 -23.18
CA LEU A 108 19.19 23.99 -23.86
C LEU A 108 18.86 24.04 -25.36
N GLU A 109 18.71 22.88 -26.00
CA GLU A 109 18.30 22.72 -27.39
C GLU A 109 16.87 23.24 -27.63
N SER A 110 15.92 22.87 -26.77
CA SER A 110 14.49 23.24 -26.84
C SER A 110 14.20 24.71 -26.51
N THR A 111 15.21 25.42 -26.03
CA THR A 111 15.17 26.87 -25.76
C THR A 111 16.10 27.69 -26.64
N HIS A 112 16.91 27.05 -27.49
CA HIS A 112 17.99 27.67 -28.27
C HIS A 112 18.95 28.52 -27.38
N CYS A 113 19.23 28.02 -26.18
CA CYS A 113 20.10 28.69 -25.22
C CYS A 113 21.55 28.76 -25.76
N ARG A 114 22.15 29.96 -25.71
CA ARG A 114 23.53 30.22 -26.18
C ARG A 114 24.55 30.43 -25.07
N HIS A 115 24.10 30.79 -23.86
CA HIS A 115 25.00 31.07 -22.74
C HIS A 115 24.40 30.48 -21.46
N ILE A 116 25.18 29.67 -20.74
CA ILE A 116 24.80 29.11 -19.44
C ILE A 116 25.72 29.65 -18.36
N PHE A 117 25.16 30.19 -17.27
CA PHE A 117 25.89 30.67 -16.10
C PHE A 117 26.03 29.54 -15.07
N VAL A 118 27.26 29.11 -14.76
CA VAL A 118 27.56 27.92 -13.93
C VAL A 118 28.43 28.29 -12.73
N THR A 119 28.18 27.72 -11.55
CA THR A 119 29.02 27.99 -10.36
C THR A 119 30.40 27.32 -10.48
N SER A 120 31.40 27.75 -9.70
CA SER A 120 32.73 27.10 -9.67
C SER A 120 32.73 25.70 -9.05
N ASP A 121 31.57 25.21 -8.61
CA ASP A 121 31.37 23.88 -8.07
C ASP A 121 31.75 22.78 -9.10
N PRO A 122 32.61 21.82 -8.76
CA PRO A 122 33.07 20.79 -9.70
C PRO A 122 31.96 19.92 -10.31
N SER A 123 30.88 19.65 -9.57
CA SER A 123 29.76 18.84 -10.07
C SER A 123 28.95 19.61 -11.11
N MET A 124 28.72 20.90 -10.87
CA MET A 124 28.03 21.82 -11.79
C MET A 124 28.83 22.02 -13.07
N GLN A 125 30.15 22.22 -12.94
CA GLN A 125 31.06 22.34 -14.09
C GLN A 125 31.06 21.06 -14.93
N LYS A 126 31.16 19.87 -14.31
CA LYS A 126 31.11 18.59 -15.03
C LYS A 126 29.80 18.43 -15.81
N LEU A 127 28.66 18.67 -15.17
CA LEU A 127 27.33 18.58 -15.79
C LEU A 127 27.20 19.54 -16.98
N ALA A 128 27.62 20.80 -16.82
CA ALA A 128 27.55 21.80 -17.88
C ALA A 128 28.49 21.48 -19.07
N ILE A 129 29.71 20.98 -18.81
CA ILE A 129 30.65 20.57 -19.86
C ILE A 129 30.09 19.40 -20.66
N ALA A 130 29.50 18.39 -20.00
CA ALA A 130 28.92 17.23 -20.66
C ALA A 130 27.65 17.57 -21.45
N ALA A 131 26.77 18.42 -20.91
CA ALA A 131 25.62 18.95 -21.64
C ALA A 131 26.06 19.78 -22.86
N ARG A 132 27.06 20.65 -22.71
CA ARG A 132 27.63 21.41 -23.83
C ARG A 132 28.14 20.49 -24.94
N ALA A 133 28.87 19.43 -24.60
CA ALA A 133 29.42 18.51 -25.59
C ALA A 133 28.33 17.92 -26.50
N ARG A 134 27.17 17.55 -25.93
CA ARG A 134 25.98 17.08 -26.66
C ARG A 134 25.41 18.19 -27.57
N VAL A 135 25.14 19.36 -27.02
CA VAL A 135 24.61 20.53 -27.76
C VAL A 135 25.52 20.93 -28.94
N THR A 136 26.84 20.90 -28.74
CA THR A 136 27.82 21.20 -29.78
C THR A 136 27.97 20.10 -30.84
N ALA A 137 27.65 18.84 -30.51
CA ALA A 137 27.66 17.76 -31.49
C ALA A 137 26.53 17.90 -32.54
N GLU A 138 25.44 18.61 -32.20
CA GLU A 138 24.40 19.03 -33.15
C GLU A 138 24.76 20.30 -33.96
N GLY A 139 25.98 20.82 -33.82
CA GLY A 139 26.42 22.03 -34.53
C GLY A 139 25.90 23.35 -33.92
N ARG A 140 25.47 23.35 -32.66
CA ARG A 140 25.00 24.56 -31.94
C ARG A 140 26.10 25.15 -31.06
N GLU A 141 26.11 26.47 -30.93
CA GLU A 141 27.02 27.19 -30.03
C GLU A 141 26.43 27.28 -28.61
N LEU A 142 27.24 27.00 -27.59
CA LEU A 142 26.89 27.19 -26.17
C LEU A 142 28.13 27.56 -25.34
N ASP A 143 28.13 28.78 -24.82
CA ASP A 143 29.17 29.26 -23.90
C ASP A 143 28.84 28.87 -22.46
N ILE A 144 29.81 28.26 -21.78
CA ILE A 144 29.79 28.13 -20.32
C ILE A 144 30.41 29.40 -19.75
N LEU A 145 29.55 30.32 -19.35
CA LEU A 145 29.89 31.46 -18.53
C LEU A 145 29.85 31.00 -17.07
N PRO A 146 30.66 31.59 -16.18
CA PRO A 146 30.46 31.38 -14.76
C PRO A 146 29.38 32.35 -14.26
N PHE A 147 28.58 31.87 -13.31
CA PHE A 147 27.74 32.67 -12.42
C PHE A 147 28.47 33.92 -11.85
N PRO A 148 27.80 34.98 -11.34
CA PRO A 148 28.38 36.11 -10.54
C PRO A 148 28.58 35.86 -9.02
N THR A 149 29.66 36.31 -8.35
CA THR A 149 29.90 36.12 -6.90
C THR A 149 29.06 37.07 -6.04
N PHE A 150 28.91 36.72 -4.76
CA PHE A 150 28.35 37.65 -3.79
C PHE A 150 29.23 38.91 -3.67
N GLN A 151 30.55 38.78 -3.64
CA GLN A 151 31.43 39.94 -3.53
C GLN A 151 31.33 40.87 -4.74
N GLU A 152 31.37 40.35 -5.98
CA GLU A 152 31.24 41.16 -7.20
C GLU A 152 29.85 41.78 -7.36
N VAL A 153 28.79 41.10 -6.91
CA VAL A 153 27.42 41.60 -7.02
C VAL A 153 27.03 42.54 -5.88
N PHE A 154 27.64 42.43 -4.69
CA PHE A 154 27.25 43.20 -3.50
C PHE A 154 28.26 44.27 -3.07
N GLN A 155 29.56 44.14 -3.33
CA GLN A 155 30.52 45.21 -3.04
C GLN A 155 30.46 46.31 -4.11
N PRO A 156 30.57 47.60 -3.73
CA PRO A 156 30.69 48.71 -4.68
C PRO A 156 31.82 48.49 -5.68
N SER A 157 31.53 48.65 -6.97
CA SER A 157 32.48 48.40 -8.05
C SER A 157 32.42 49.48 -9.11
N LYS A 158 33.56 50.16 -9.31
CA LYS A 158 33.68 51.33 -10.16
C LYS A 158 33.32 50.99 -11.62
N GLY A 159 32.16 51.45 -12.05
CA GLY A 159 31.62 51.25 -13.40
C GLY A 159 30.41 50.31 -13.47
N LEU A 160 30.12 49.55 -12.41
CA LEU A 160 28.95 48.64 -12.33
C LEU A 160 27.85 49.17 -11.38
N ASP A 161 28.11 50.27 -10.67
CA ASP A 161 27.19 50.87 -9.69
C ASP A 161 26.16 51.84 -10.28
N SER A 162 26.21 52.10 -11.59
CA SER A 162 25.23 52.95 -12.27
C SER A 162 23.90 52.22 -12.46
N LYS A 163 22.78 52.96 -12.44
CA LYS A 163 21.47 52.39 -12.75
C LYS A 163 21.48 51.73 -14.14
N PHE A 164 21.09 50.47 -14.20
CA PHE A 164 20.87 49.77 -15.47
C PHE A 164 19.40 50.00 -15.90
N PRO A 165 19.12 50.67 -17.04
CA PRO A 165 17.76 50.89 -17.49
C PRO A 165 17.11 49.56 -17.91
N ALA A 166 15.91 49.27 -17.42
CA ALA A 166 15.17 48.08 -17.82
C ALA A 166 14.89 48.10 -19.34
N MET A 167 15.25 47.02 -20.03
CA MET A 167 14.93 46.87 -21.45
C MET A 167 13.41 46.68 -21.66
N PRO A 168 12.79 47.34 -22.66
CA PRO A 168 11.36 47.20 -22.91
C PRO A 168 10.96 45.78 -23.31
N ALA A 169 9.80 45.32 -22.80
CA ALA A 169 9.17 44.04 -23.16
C ALA A 169 7.63 44.15 -23.13
N ALA A 170 6.94 43.40 -23.98
CA ALA A 170 5.49 43.26 -23.92
C ALA A 170 5.07 42.38 -22.73
N LEU A 171 3.83 42.53 -22.27
CA LEU A 171 3.33 41.73 -21.14
C LEU A 171 3.24 40.23 -21.46
N ASP A 172 3.01 39.88 -22.73
CA ASP A 172 2.88 38.51 -23.18
C ASP A 172 4.21 37.91 -23.72
N ASP A 173 5.30 38.69 -23.72
CA ASP A 173 6.66 38.18 -23.97
C ASP A 173 7.11 37.29 -22.80
N THR A 174 7.95 36.29 -23.09
CA THR A 174 8.49 35.37 -22.08
C THR A 174 9.46 36.11 -21.16
N ALA A 175 9.09 36.25 -19.88
CA ALA A 175 9.93 36.87 -18.85
C ALA A 175 10.96 35.91 -18.26
N VAL A 176 10.59 34.63 -18.13
CA VAL A 176 11.43 33.58 -17.56
C VAL A 176 11.03 32.21 -18.10
N ILE A 177 12.01 31.32 -18.22
CA ILE A 177 11.79 29.92 -18.56
C ILE A 177 12.04 29.06 -17.33
N LEU A 178 11.12 28.13 -17.09
CA LEU A 178 11.21 27.07 -16.11
C LEU A 178 11.11 25.72 -16.83
N HIS A 179 11.29 24.63 -16.08
CA HIS A 179 11.06 23.29 -16.61
C HIS A 179 10.33 22.40 -15.59
N SER A 180 9.48 21.50 -16.10
CA SER A 180 8.73 20.52 -15.31
C SER A 180 9.12 19.09 -15.68
N SER A 181 8.81 18.12 -14.80
CA SER A 181 9.24 16.72 -14.93
C SER A 181 8.86 16.07 -16.25
N GLY A 182 7.69 16.43 -16.79
CA GLY A 182 7.11 15.86 -17.99
C GLY A 182 6.62 14.41 -17.78
N SER A 183 5.58 14.03 -18.52
CA SER A 183 5.17 12.63 -18.72
C SER A 183 6.02 11.89 -19.76
N THR A 184 6.93 12.61 -20.41
CA THR A 184 7.86 12.17 -21.47
C THR A 184 9.22 11.75 -20.91
N ALA A 185 10.09 11.18 -21.75
CA ALA A 185 11.48 10.86 -21.40
C ALA A 185 12.44 12.08 -21.33
N PHE A 186 12.01 13.31 -21.68
CA PHE A 186 12.74 14.55 -21.33
C PHE A 186 11.86 15.62 -20.66
N PRO A 187 12.42 16.51 -19.80
CA PRO A 187 11.65 17.51 -19.05
C PRO A 187 11.03 18.57 -19.97
N LYS A 188 9.83 19.03 -19.65
CA LYS A 188 9.08 19.99 -20.49
C LYS A 188 9.51 21.44 -20.18
N VAL A 189 9.66 22.25 -21.21
CA VAL A 189 9.94 23.69 -21.11
C VAL A 189 8.65 24.46 -20.83
N VAL A 190 8.63 25.29 -19.78
CA VAL A 190 7.52 26.18 -19.44
C VAL A 190 7.96 27.63 -19.59
N ARG A 191 7.30 28.37 -20.49
CA ARG A 191 7.61 29.78 -20.79
C ARG A 191 6.63 30.67 -20.04
N VAL A 192 7.09 31.36 -18.99
CA VAL A 192 6.23 32.22 -18.16
C VAL A 192 6.31 33.66 -18.70
N PRO A 193 5.17 34.27 -19.12
CA PRO A 193 5.17 35.63 -19.64
C PRO A 193 5.34 36.67 -18.53
N HIS A 194 5.70 37.92 -18.88
CA HIS A 194 5.80 39.03 -17.92
C HIS A 194 4.49 39.21 -17.13
N ARG A 195 3.33 39.12 -17.79
CA ARG A 195 1.99 39.12 -17.19
C ARG A 195 1.86 38.06 -16.09
N GLY A 196 2.32 36.84 -16.35
CA GLY A 196 2.22 35.72 -15.42
C GLY A 196 3.03 35.92 -14.14
N LEU A 197 4.13 36.69 -14.18
CA LEU A 197 4.87 37.08 -12.97
C LEU A 197 4.17 38.19 -12.17
N LEU A 198 3.46 39.10 -12.84
CA LEU A 198 2.66 40.14 -12.18
C LEU A 198 1.40 39.54 -11.53
N GLU A 199 0.67 38.69 -12.26
CA GLU A 199 -0.46 37.91 -11.73
C GLU A 199 -0.03 37.03 -10.55
N ALA A 200 1.15 36.40 -10.62
CA ALA A 200 1.72 35.70 -9.49
C ALA A 200 1.95 36.65 -8.30
N GLY A 201 2.58 37.81 -8.51
CA GLY A 201 2.74 38.86 -7.48
C GLY A 201 1.43 39.33 -6.84
N LEU A 202 0.31 39.29 -7.58
CA LEU A 202 -1.03 39.61 -7.07
C LEU A 202 -1.66 38.48 -6.24
N THR A 203 -1.20 37.22 -6.32
CA THR A 203 -1.77 36.07 -5.59
C THR A 203 -2.03 36.33 -4.09
N PRO A 204 -1.10 36.95 -3.32
CA PRO A 204 -1.32 37.19 -1.89
C PRO A 204 -2.49 38.13 -1.58
N TYR A 205 -2.87 39.03 -2.51
CA TYR A 205 -4.02 39.93 -2.33
C TYR A 205 -5.37 39.18 -2.23
N TYR A 206 -5.40 37.92 -2.66
CA TYR A 206 -6.54 37.00 -2.56
C TYR A 206 -6.43 36.04 -1.37
N GLY A 207 -5.39 36.19 -0.54
CA GLY A 207 -5.24 35.57 0.77
C GLY A 207 -5.89 36.39 1.89
N GLU A 208 -5.71 35.94 3.14
CA GLU A 208 -6.36 36.55 4.32
C GLU A 208 -5.37 37.18 5.32
N VAL A 209 -4.07 37.02 5.11
CA VAL A 209 -2.98 37.51 5.98
C VAL A 209 -2.23 38.65 5.30
N ASP A 210 -1.94 39.74 6.02
CA ASP A 210 -1.02 40.77 5.49
C ASP A 210 0.44 40.30 5.61
N PHE A 211 1.11 40.22 4.46
CA PHE A 211 2.49 39.81 4.30
C PHE A 211 3.49 40.97 4.52
N CYS A 212 3.04 42.23 4.57
CA CYS A 212 3.93 43.37 4.79
C CYS A 212 4.65 43.28 6.14
N GLY A 213 5.99 43.37 6.12
CA GLY A 213 6.84 43.21 7.30
C GLY A 213 6.93 41.79 7.86
N GLN A 214 6.31 40.79 7.21
CA GLN A 214 6.52 39.38 7.53
C GLN A 214 7.84 38.91 6.92
N VAL A 215 8.52 37.98 7.59
CA VAL A 215 9.75 37.36 7.10
C VAL A 215 9.42 35.93 6.68
N MET A 216 9.55 35.61 5.39
CA MET A 216 9.26 34.29 4.86
C MET A 216 10.54 33.46 4.73
N SER A 217 10.64 32.37 5.49
CA SER A 217 11.70 31.36 5.31
C SER A 217 11.53 30.67 3.95
N THR A 218 12.45 30.95 3.03
CA THR A 218 12.50 30.34 1.69
C THR A 218 13.67 29.34 1.54
N HIS A 219 14.43 29.11 2.62
CA HIS A 219 15.58 28.23 2.69
C HIS A 219 15.35 26.81 2.10
N ALA A 220 14.13 26.27 2.24
CA ALA A 220 13.78 24.92 1.82
C ALA A 220 13.40 24.80 0.33
N VAL A 221 13.09 25.90 -0.36
CA VAL A 221 12.52 25.86 -1.72
C VAL A 221 13.58 26.18 -2.79
N PRO A 222 13.84 25.26 -3.74
CA PRO A 222 14.80 25.54 -4.81
C PRO A 222 14.36 26.68 -5.74
N ILE A 223 15.26 27.62 -5.98
CA ILE A 223 15.06 28.81 -6.83
C ILE A 223 14.96 28.51 -8.34
N PHE A 224 15.18 27.25 -8.75
CA PHE A 224 14.84 26.73 -10.09
C PHE A 224 13.40 26.21 -10.20
N HIS A 225 12.57 26.41 -9.17
CA HIS A 225 11.12 26.24 -9.26
C HIS A 225 10.41 27.57 -9.19
N MET A 226 9.20 27.61 -9.76
CA MET A 226 8.32 28.77 -9.62
C MET A 226 8.14 29.14 -8.15
N LEU A 227 8.04 28.16 -7.24
CA LEU A 227 7.91 28.43 -5.81
C LEU A 227 9.12 29.12 -5.16
N GLY A 228 10.35 28.86 -5.63
CA GLY A 228 11.52 29.60 -5.14
C GLY A 228 11.71 30.95 -5.85
N LEU A 229 11.34 31.03 -7.13
CA LEU A 229 11.49 32.21 -7.97
C LEU A 229 10.45 33.32 -7.67
N VAL A 230 9.18 32.93 -7.47
CA VAL A 230 8.04 33.86 -7.28
C VAL A 230 8.19 34.75 -6.04
N GLN A 231 9.09 34.39 -5.13
CA GLN A 231 9.34 35.11 -3.88
C GLN A 231 9.76 36.57 -4.12
N LEU A 232 10.48 36.86 -5.21
CA LEU A 232 10.77 38.24 -5.64
C LEU A 232 9.50 39.02 -6.00
N ALA A 233 8.53 38.38 -6.67
CA ALA A 233 7.24 39.00 -7.00
C ALA A 233 6.38 39.18 -5.74
N TYR A 234 6.32 38.18 -4.85
CA TYR A 234 5.61 38.33 -3.57
C TYR A 234 6.19 39.47 -2.71
N ALA A 235 7.52 39.55 -2.57
CA ALA A 235 8.18 40.64 -1.86
C ALA A 235 7.86 42.00 -2.50
N ALA A 236 7.98 42.11 -3.83
CA ALA A 236 7.69 43.34 -4.58
C ALA A 236 6.23 43.81 -4.46
N PHE A 237 5.27 42.89 -4.35
CA PHE A 237 3.85 43.25 -4.30
C PHE A 237 3.30 43.41 -2.88
N THR A 238 3.92 42.79 -1.87
CA THR A 238 3.38 42.73 -0.51
C THR A 238 4.24 43.39 0.58
N GLY A 239 5.54 43.64 0.33
CA GLY A 239 6.45 44.11 1.36
C GLY A 239 6.83 43.03 2.37
N MET A 240 6.80 41.75 1.98
CA MET A 240 7.44 40.68 2.76
C MET A 240 8.95 40.66 2.52
N SER A 241 9.70 40.21 3.52
CA SER A 241 11.14 39.93 3.39
C SER A 241 11.40 38.46 3.13
N ILE A 242 12.38 38.18 2.29
CA ILE A 242 12.83 36.84 1.90
C ILE A 242 13.96 36.42 2.84
N ALA A 243 13.70 35.41 3.67
CA ALA A 243 14.72 34.79 4.51
C ALA A 243 15.49 33.72 3.72
N ALA A 244 16.82 33.86 3.65
CA ALA A 244 17.73 33.01 2.88
C ALA A 244 19.04 32.73 3.64
N PHE A 245 19.74 31.67 3.23
CA PHE A 245 21.04 31.33 3.81
C PHE A 245 22.06 32.45 3.61
N SER A 246 22.97 32.62 4.57
CA SER A 246 24.14 33.48 4.39
C SER A 246 24.91 33.12 3.11
N PRO A 247 25.39 34.12 2.35
CA PRO A 247 26.12 33.90 1.11
C PRO A 247 27.52 33.29 1.36
N ALA A 248 27.58 31.96 1.39
CA ALA A 248 28.80 31.19 1.62
C ALA A 248 29.38 30.53 0.34
N ALA A 249 30.69 30.32 0.35
CA ALA A 249 31.44 29.50 -0.61
C ALA A 249 32.34 28.52 0.17
N PRO A 250 32.14 27.18 0.11
CA PRO A 250 31.11 26.49 -0.66
C PRO A 250 29.67 26.83 -0.19
N PRO A 251 28.65 26.63 -1.04
CA PRO A 251 27.27 26.90 -0.65
C PRO A 251 26.84 26.06 0.55
N VAL A 252 26.00 26.64 1.43
CA VAL A 252 25.42 25.90 2.56
C VAL A 252 24.74 24.62 2.07
N VAL A 253 25.13 23.49 2.68
CA VAL A 253 24.54 22.17 2.47
C VAL A 253 23.11 22.20 3.00
N LEU A 254 22.16 21.87 2.12
CA LEU A 254 20.74 21.89 2.47
C LEU A 254 20.40 20.64 3.29
N SER A 255 20.07 20.83 4.57
CA SER A 255 19.42 19.80 5.40
C SER A 255 18.17 20.36 6.07
N PRO A 256 17.19 19.51 6.45
CA PRO A 256 16.02 19.94 7.21
C PRO A 256 16.38 20.61 8.53
N ASP A 257 17.37 20.10 9.25
CA ASP A 257 17.87 20.71 10.48
C ASP A 257 18.38 22.13 10.22
N LYS A 258 19.23 22.30 9.20
CA LYS A 258 19.85 23.59 8.91
C LYS A 258 18.84 24.62 8.39
N VAL A 259 17.84 24.19 7.62
CA VAL A 259 16.69 25.03 7.24
C VAL A 259 15.91 25.51 8.46
N PHE A 260 15.71 24.64 9.47
CA PHE A 260 14.97 25.00 10.68
C PHE A 260 15.73 26.03 11.51
N GLU A 261 17.01 25.78 11.79
CA GLU A 261 17.89 26.70 12.51
C GLU A 261 17.88 28.09 11.88
N GLU A 262 18.06 28.17 10.56
CA GLU A 262 18.09 29.44 9.84
C GLU A 262 16.73 30.13 9.79
N ALA A 263 15.62 29.39 9.72
CA ALA A 263 14.28 29.97 9.85
C ALA A 263 14.07 30.65 11.22
N ILE A 264 14.56 30.04 12.30
CA ILE A 264 14.50 30.62 13.65
C ILE A 264 15.48 31.79 13.79
N ALA A 265 16.72 31.64 13.33
CA ALA A 265 17.76 32.67 13.42
C ALA A 265 17.38 33.94 12.61
N THR A 266 16.75 33.77 11.45
CA THR A 266 16.19 34.86 10.64
C THR A 266 14.92 35.48 11.20
N LYS A 267 14.39 34.97 12.33
CA LYS A 267 13.11 35.38 12.93
C LYS A 267 11.94 35.28 11.94
N SER A 268 11.95 34.22 11.12
CA SER A 268 10.90 33.97 10.13
C SER A 268 9.53 33.81 10.81
N THR A 269 8.52 34.45 10.24
CA THR A 269 7.12 34.38 10.68
C THR A 269 6.24 33.62 9.70
N LEU A 270 6.65 33.55 8.42
CA LEU A 270 6.08 32.67 7.41
C LEU A 270 7.14 31.63 7.04
N MET A 271 6.71 30.43 6.66
CA MET A 271 7.60 29.37 6.19
C MET A 271 7.01 28.72 4.96
N VAL A 272 7.84 28.41 3.96
CA VAL A 272 7.48 27.56 2.84
C VAL A 272 8.45 26.38 2.71
N CYS A 273 7.93 25.16 2.67
CA CYS A 273 8.76 23.95 2.66
C CYS A 273 8.13 22.76 1.91
N PRO A 274 8.95 21.79 1.43
CA PRO A 274 8.45 20.48 1.03
C PRO A 274 7.93 19.67 2.24
N PRO A 275 6.96 18.75 2.05
CA PRO A 275 6.38 17.96 3.15
C PRO A 275 7.40 17.15 3.97
N SER A 276 8.44 16.61 3.34
CA SER A 276 9.49 15.82 4.01
C SER A 276 10.25 16.60 5.08
N PHE A 277 10.30 17.93 4.98
CA PHE A 277 10.88 18.78 6.02
C PHE A 277 9.97 18.81 7.26
N LEU A 278 8.65 18.93 7.09
CA LEU A 278 7.69 18.86 8.19
C LEU A 278 7.67 17.48 8.85
N GLU A 279 7.79 16.41 8.08
CA GLU A 279 7.88 15.02 8.59
C GLU A 279 9.12 14.79 9.46
N ILE A 280 10.22 15.50 9.21
CA ILE A 280 11.41 15.46 10.04
C ILE A 280 11.26 16.39 11.26
N TRP A 281 10.72 17.60 11.09
CA TRP A 281 10.53 18.54 12.20
C TRP A 281 9.45 18.12 13.21
N ALA A 282 8.41 17.41 12.77
CA ALA A 282 7.34 16.90 13.63
C ALA A 282 7.82 15.85 14.64
N LYS A 283 9.00 15.25 14.43
CA LYS A 283 9.62 14.28 15.34
C LYS A 283 10.27 14.93 16.58
N ASP A 284 10.49 16.25 16.57
CA ASP A 284 11.07 17.01 17.68
C ASP A 284 10.02 17.96 18.31
N PRO A 285 9.56 17.71 19.55
CA PRO A 285 8.61 18.57 20.25
C PRO A 285 9.04 20.04 20.36
N THR A 286 10.35 20.32 20.41
CA THR A 286 10.91 21.67 20.45
C THR A 286 10.65 22.42 19.15
N ARG A 287 10.85 21.73 18.02
CA ARG A 287 10.54 22.26 16.68
C ARG A 287 9.05 22.44 16.50
N VAL A 288 8.24 21.47 16.94
CA VAL A 288 6.77 21.61 16.95
C VAL A 288 6.34 22.83 17.76
N PHE A 289 6.90 23.07 18.94
CA PHE A 289 6.61 24.28 19.74
C PHE A 289 6.97 25.56 18.99
N ALA A 290 8.17 25.64 18.41
CA ALA A 290 8.60 26.80 17.64
C ALA A 290 7.74 27.03 16.38
N LEU A 291 7.30 25.98 15.67
CA LEU A 291 6.39 26.07 14.52
C LEU A 291 5.01 26.66 14.86
N LYS A 292 4.55 26.58 16.12
CA LYS A 292 3.30 27.24 16.55
C LYS A 292 3.40 28.77 16.53
N THR A 293 4.60 29.33 16.59
CA THR A 293 4.80 30.79 16.59
C THR A 293 4.64 31.40 15.19
N PHE A 294 4.75 30.60 14.14
CA PHE A 294 4.60 31.03 12.75
C PHE A 294 3.15 31.47 12.46
N VAL A 295 3.03 32.52 11.64
CA VAL A 295 1.78 33.03 11.07
C VAL A 295 1.17 31.99 10.13
N SER A 296 2.00 31.33 9.32
CA SER A 296 1.61 30.20 8.48
C SER A 296 2.83 29.34 8.13
N VAL A 297 2.65 28.03 8.18
CA VAL A 297 3.64 27.02 7.76
C VAL A 297 3.09 26.35 6.49
N ILE A 298 3.55 26.83 5.34
CA ILE A 298 2.99 26.49 4.03
C ILE A 298 3.78 25.32 3.46
N PHE A 299 3.09 24.25 3.05
CA PHE A 299 3.74 23.09 2.42
C PHE A 299 3.08 22.74 1.08
N GLY A 300 3.84 22.17 0.15
CA GLY A 300 3.31 21.70 -1.13
C GLY A 300 4.38 21.19 -2.08
N GLY A 301 3.97 20.95 -3.33
CA GLY A 301 4.79 20.21 -4.31
C GLY A 301 4.77 18.69 -4.12
N GLY A 302 4.10 18.20 -3.08
CA GLY A 302 3.79 16.80 -2.78
C GLY A 302 2.83 16.73 -1.58
N PRO A 303 2.22 15.56 -1.32
CA PRO A 303 1.35 15.37 -0.15
C PRO A 303 2.15 15.33 1.17
N LEU A 304 1.52 15.66 2.30
CA LEU A 304 2.06 15.49 3.66
C LEU A 304 1.52 14.20 4.27
N GLN A 305 2.30 13.52 5.11
CA GLN A 305 1.85 12.27 5.74
C GLN A 305 0.65 12.53 6.67
N PRO A 306 -0.46 11.75 6.58
CA PRO A 306 -1.65 11.96 7.41
C PRO A 306 -1.38 12.04 8.91
N SER A 307 -0.61 11.10 9.47
CA SER A 307 -0.22 11.09 10.88
C SER A 307 0.58 12.32 11.31
N VAL A 308 1.45 12.86 10.45
CA VAL A 308 2.23 14.07 10.73
C VAL A 308 1.37 15.32 10.64
N GLY A 309 0.58 15.46 9.57
CA GLY A 309 -0.34 16.59 9.40
C GLY A 309 -1.33 16.68 10.55
N ASP A 310 -1.91 15.54 10.94
CA ASP A 310 -2.78 15.43 12.11
C ASP A 310 -2.07 15.81 13.41
N SER A 311 -0.87 15.30 13.66
CA SER A 311 -0.09 15.60 14.85
C SER A 311 0.24 17.09 14.97
N LEU A 312 0.69 17.71 13.87
CA LEU A 312 0.99 19.14 13.79
C LEU A 312 -0.27 20.00 13.97
N SER A 313 -1.36 19.65 13.29
CA SER A 313 -2.64 20.38 13.37
C SER A 313 -3.26 20.28 14.78
N ARG A 314 -3.30 19.08 15.39
CA ARG A 314 -3.75 18.88 16.78
C ARG A 314 -2.85 19.60 17.78
N SER A 315 -1.56 19.71 17.48
CA SER A 315 -0.60 20.50 18.28
C SER A 315 -0.81 22.02 18.15
N GLY A 316 -1.64 22.50 17.23
CA GLY A 316 -1.91 23.92 16.99
C GLY A 316 -0.90 24.60 16.05
N VAL A 317 -0.10 23.83 15.30
CA VAL A 317 0.75 24.39 14.23
C VAL A 317 -0.13 24.74 13.03
N ARG A 318 -0.02 25.97 12.53
CA ARG A 318 -0.78 26.47 11.37
C ARG A 318 -0.21 25.97 10.04
N ILE A 319 -0.29 24.66 9.81
CA ILE A 319 0.04 24.06 8.52
C ILE A 319 -1.00 24.41 7.45
N VAL A 320 -0.55 24.77 6.25
CA VAL A 320 -1.41 25.14 5.12
C VAL A 320 -0.98 24.38 3.88
N HIS A 321 -1.89 23.58 3.32
CA HIS A 321 -1.69 22.89 2.06
C HIS A 321 -1.72 23.87 0.88
N SER A 322 -0.60 23.97 0.17
CA SER A 322 -0.50 24.71 -1.09
C SER A 322 -0.67 23.82 -2.31
N TYR A 323 -1.56 24.24 -3.20
CA TYR A 323 -1.74 23.65 -4.52
C TYR A 323 -1.30 24.66 -5.59
N GLY A 324 -0.50 24.19 -6.55
CA GLY A 324 0.09 25.02 -7.59
C GLY A 324 0.97 24.20 -8.53
N LEU A 325 1.20 24.73 -9.73
CA LEU A 325 1.89 24.07 -10.83
C LEU A 325 2.95 25.00 -11.42
N THR A 326 3.95 24.45 -12.12
CA THR A 326 4.92 25.28 -12.84
C THR A 326 4.24 26.02 -14.00
N GLU A 327 3.22 25.39 -14.56
CA GLU A 327 2.39 25.78 -15.68
C GLU A 327 1.30 26.80 -15.31
N ALA A 328 1.00 27.01 -14.01
CA ALA A 328 -0.14 27.81 -13.55
C ALA A 328 0.10 28.63 -12.29
N ASN A 329 1.35 28.73 -11.82
CA ASN A 329 1.70 29.38 -10.55
C ASN A 329 0.93 28.76 -9.36
N TRP A 330 0.20 29.57 -8.61
CA TRP A 330 -0.38 29.22 -7.32
C TRP A 330 -1.92 29.19 -7.42
N LEU A 331 -2.53 28.08 -7.00
CA LEU A 331 -3.94 27.78 -7.31
C LEU A 331 -4.82 27.69 -6.06
N SER A 332 -4.28 27.31 -4.89
CA SER A 332 -5.01 27.42 -3.62
C SER A 332 -4.95 28.82 -3.03
N MET A 333 -5.86 29.16 -2.12
CA MET A 333 -5.79 30.39 -1.35
C MET A 333 -4.49 30.42 -0.53
N LEU A 334 -3.65 31.44 -0.76
CA LEU A 334 -2.40 31.63 -0.04
C LEU A 334 -2.69 32.14 1.39
N ALA A 335 -2.09 31.49 2.39
CA ALA A 335 -2.15 31.87 3.80
C ALA A 335 -3.56 32.28 4.31
N PRO A 336 -4.53 31.34 4.36
CA PRO A 336 -5.80 31.57 5.07
C PRO A 336 -5.54 31.80 6.57
N LYS A 337 -6.43 32.54 7.24
CA LYS A 337 -6.30 32.87 8.68
C LYS A 337 -6.36 31.65 9.60
N SER A 338 -7.00 30.57 9.15
CA SER A 338 -7.16 29.32 9.88
C SER A 338 -7.08 28.11 8.96
N ILE A 339 -6.62 26.99 9.51
CA ILE A 339 -6.84 25.66 8.93
C ILE A 339 -8.37 25.42 8.84
N PRO A 340 -8.88 24.77 7.78
CA PRO A 340 -10.27 24.29 7.76
C PRO A 340 -10.57 23.37 8.96
N ARG A 341 -11.81 23.41 9.45
CA ARG A 341 -12.24 22.54 10.58
C ARG A 341 -12.34 21.08 10.16
N GLU A 342 -12.58 20.89 8.88
CA GLU A 342 -12.72 19.64 8.13
C GLU A 342 -11.39 18.87 7.98
N GLY A 343 -10.25 19.55 8.16
CA GLY A 343 -8.92 18.93 8.10
C GLY A 343 -7.88 19.82 7.42
N TRP A 344 -6.61 19.62 7.80
CA TRP A 344 -5.46 20.36 7.26
C TRP A 344 -5.12 20.01 5.80
N GLU A 345 -5.57 18.84 5.33
CA GLU A 345 -5.39 18.36 3.95
C GLU A 345 -6.28 19.11 2.94
N TYR A 346 -7.35 19.76 3.40
CA TYR A 346 -8.26 20.55 2.56
C TYR A 346 -7.78 21.98 2.36
N PHE A 347 -8.01 22.51 1.16
CA PHE A 347 -7.76 23.89 0.78
C PHE A 347 -8.95 24.50 0.04
N ARG A 348 -9.02 25.84 0.03
CA ARG A 348 -9.90 26.61 -0.86
C ARG A 348 -9.15 26.92 -2.16
N VAL A 349 -9.79 26.77 -3.32
CA VAL A 349 -9.24 27.31 -4.57
C VAL A 349 -9.23 28.84 -4.49
N SER A 350 -8.19 29.48 -5.03
CA SER A 350 -8.01 30.92 -4.93
C SER A 350 -8.94 31.68 -5.89
N PRO A 351 -9.66 32.71 -5.44
CA PRO A 351 -10.70 33.39 -6.24
C PRO A 351 -10.15 34.24 -7.40
N HIS A 352 -8.82 34.33 -7.57
CA HIS A 352 -8.20 34.94 -8.75
C HIS A 352 -8.13 33.98 -9.96
N THR A 353 -8.49 32.71 -9.76
CA THR A 353 -8.45 31.65 -10.78
C THR A 353 -9.88 31.26 -11.20
N ASP A 354 -10.01 30.65 -12.37
CA ASP A 354 -11.29 30.19 -12.93
C ASP A 354 -11.26 28.64 -13.13
N PRO A 355 -11.50 27.86 -12.05
CA PRO A 355 -11.43 26.41 -12.09
C PRO A 355 -12.65 25.78 -12.79
N VAL A 356 -12.41 24.75 -13.58
CA VAL A 356 -13.46 23.86 -14.11
C VAL A 356 -13.24 22.46 -13.57
N LEU A 357 -14.32 21.85 -13.07
CA LEU A 357 -14.31 20.55 -12.43
C LEU A 357 -15.14 19.58 -13.27
N VAL A 358 -14.46 18.60 -13.88
CA VAL A 358 -15.11 17.53 -14.64
C VAL A 358 -15.31 16.35 -13.69
N PRO A 359 -16.56 15.94 -13.39
CA PRO A 359 -16.82 14.86 -12.44
C PRO A 359 -16.31 13.51 -12.96
N LEU A 360 -15.82 12.70 -12.02
CA LEU A 360 -15.51 11.28 -12.17
C LEU A 360 -16.32 10.51 -11.10
N ASP A 361 -15.97 9.24 -10.87
CA ASP A 361 -16.63 8.41 -9.86
C ASP A 361 -16.30 8.86 -8.41
N HIS A 362 -17.17 8.48 -7.47
CA HIS A 362 -16.95 8.60 -6.02
C HIS A 362 -16.58 10.00 -5.48
N GLY A 363 -17.10 11.07 -6.12
CA GLY A 363 -16.87 12.45 -5.67
C GLY A 363 -15.47 12.99 -5.97
N VAL A 364 -14.73 12.32 -6.85
CA VAL A 364 -13.47 12.79 -7.41
C VAL A 364 -13.75 13.57 -8.70
N PHE A 365 -12.98 14.63 -8.94
CA PHE A 365 -13.10 15.50 -10.11
C PHE A 365 -11.72 15.69 -10.74
N ARG A 366 -11.66 15.76 -12.07
CA ARG A 366 -10.50 16.30 -12.77
C ARG A 366 -10.61 17.81 -12.81
N VAL A 367 -9.53 18.51 -12.46
CA VAL A 367 -9.52 19.98 -12.46
C VAL A 367 -8.81 20.54 -13.70
N TYR A 368 -9.36 21.63 -14.22
CA TYR A 368 -8.78 22.48 -15.25
C TYR A 368 -8.80 23.93 -14.75
N PHE A 369 -7.96 24.79 -15.32
CA PHE A 369 -7.97 26.23 -15.03
C PHE A 369 -8.07 27.03 -16.32
N LYS A 370 -9.16 27.77 -16.50
CA LYS A 370 -9.33 28.70 -17.63
C LYS A 370 -8.43 29.92 -17.45
N LYS A 371 -7.96 30.49 -18.55
CA LYS A 371 -7.43 31.86 -18.58
C LYS A 371 -8.56 32.83 -18.23
N CYS A 372 -8.36 33.67 -17.23
CA CYS A 372 -9.31 34.70 -16.81
C CYS A 372 -8.63 36.08 -16.71
N ALA A 373 -9.36 37.10 -16.23
CA ALA A 373 -8.84 38.47 -16.15
C ALA A 373 -7.69 38.67 -15.15
N THR A 374 -7.54 37.74 -14.19
CA THR A 374 -6.61 37.82 -13.06
C THR A 374 -5.60 36.67 -12.99
N HIS A 375 -5.68 35.73 -13.95
CA HIS A 375 -4.82 34.54 -14.01
C HIS A 375 -4.70 34.02 -15.44
N THR A 376 -3.46 33.95 -15.93
CA THR A 376 -3.09 33.41 -17.23
C THR A 376 -2.12 32.24 -17.01
N PRO A 377 -2.59 30.98 -17.10
CA PRO A 377 -1.69 29.83 -17.14
C PRO A 377 -0.64 29.97 -18.24
N ALA A 378 0.61 29.60 -17.92
CA ALA A 378 1.75 29.63 -18.84
C ALA A 378 1.69 28.50 -19.89
N VAL A 379 0.85 27.48 -19.66
CA VAL A 379 0.48 26.45 -20.64
C VAL A 379 -1.03 26.44 -20.80
N LEU A 380 -1.49 26.47 -22.05
CA LEU A 380 -2.91 26.42 -22.42
C LEU A 380 -3.05 25.33 -23.48
N ASP A 381 -3.32 24.11 -23.03
CA ASP A 381 -3.35 22.89 -23.84
C ASP A 381 -4.78 22.39 -24.14
N SER A 382 -5.78 23.10 -23.61
CA SER A 382 -7.21 22.77 -23.68
C SER A 382 -8.05 24.00 -24.01
N ILE A 383 -9.30 23.78 -24.44
CA ILE A 383 -10.31 24.84 -24.59
C ILE A 383 -11.58 24.35 -23.89
N ILE A 384 -12.14 25.18 -23.01
CA ILE A 384 -13.40 24.92 -22.30
C ILE A 384 -14.30 26.13 -22.48
N ASP A 385 -15.54 25.92 -22.96
CA ASP A 385 -16.52 26.97 -23.22
C ASP A 385 -15.96 28.13 -24.07
N GLY A 386 -15.20 27.79 -25.11
CA GLY A 386 -14.50 28.75 -25.99
C GLY A 386 -13.30 29.47 -25.36
N THR A 387 -13.01 29.23 -24.09
CA THR A 387 -11.92 29.86 -23.33
C THR A 387 -10.70 28.94 -23.26
N PRO A 388 -9.48 29.40 -23.59
CA PRO A 388 -8.26 28.63 -23.39
C PRO A 388 -8.07 28.23 -21.93
N ALA A 389 -7.67 26.98 -21.69
CA ALA A 389 -7.52 26.42 -20.35
C ALA A 389 -6.27 25.52 -20.25
N LEU A 390 -5.76 25.38 -19.04
CA LEU A 390 -4.81 24.33 -18.66
C LEU A 390 -5.56 23.10 -18.17
N ASN A 391 -5.24 21.95 -18.75
CA ASN A 391 -5.46 20.63 -18.17
C ASN A 391 -4.32 20.30 -17.20
N THR A 392 -4.60 20.26 -15.90
CA THR A 392 -3.58 19.92 -14.90
C THR A 392 -3.24 18.43 -14.91
N ASN A 393 -4.20 17.59 -15.30
CA ASN A 393 -4.25 16.14 -15.06
C ASN A 393 -4.29 15.77 -13.55
N ASP A 394 -4.44 16.75 -12.65
CA ASP A 394 -4.67 16.50 -11.24
C ASP A 394 -6.12 16.10 -10.98
N LEU A 395 -6.28 15.22 -10.00
CA LEU A 395 -7.56 14.79 -9.46
C LEU A 395 -7.75 15.41 -8.09
N VAL A 396 -8.91 16.01 -7.85
CA VAL A 396 -9.29 16.63 -6.58
C VAL A 396 -10.56 15.97 -6.03
N GLN A 397 -10.64 15.84 -4.73
CA GLN A 397 -11.85 15.38 -4.04
C GLN A 397 -12.49 16.56 -3.31
N CYS A 398 -13.80 16.74 -3.48
CA CYS A 398 -14.57 17.74 -2.73
C CYS A 398 -14.80 17.26 -1.29
N HIS A 399 -14.82 18.16 -0.30
CA HIS A 399 -15.29 17.79 1.03
C HIS A 399 -16.80 17.49 1.00
N PRO A 400 -17.28 16.33 1.52
CA PRO A 400 -18.68 15.93 1.42
C PRO A 400 -19.68 17.01 1.87
N ASP A 401 -19.40 17.67 3.00
CA ASP A 401 -20.29 18.68 3.60
C ASP A 401 -19.91 20.13 3.26
N ASN A 402 -18.83 20.37 2.50
CA ASN A 402 -18.34 21.73 2.23
C ASN A 402 -17.84 21.90 0.77
N PRO A 403 -18.68 22.36 -0.16
CA PRO A 403 -18.35 22.44 -1.58
C PRO A 403 -17.27 23.47 -1.94
N LYS A 404 -16.76 24.23 -0.95
CA LYS A 404 -15.66 25.20 -1.13
C LYS A 404 -14.29 24.61 -0.78
N LEU A 405 -14.26 23.39 -0.23
CA LEU A 405 -13.04 22.72 0.22
C LEU A 405 -12.71 21.52 -0.64
N TRP A 406 -11.43 21.41 -0.97
CA TRP A 406 -10.88 20.44 -1.90
C TRP A 406 -9.59 19.86 -1.33
N LYS A 407 -9.32 18.59 -1.58
CA LYS A 407 -7.99 18.00 -1.35
C LYS A 407 -7.47 17.34 -2.62
N ILE A 408 -6.15 17.28 -2.77
CA ILE A 408 -5.52 16.55 -3.87
C ILE A 408 -5.74 15.06 -3.65
N PHE A 409 -6.35 14.39 -4.62
CA PHE A 409 -6.56 12.95 -4.62
C PHE A 409 -5.41 12.21 -5.31
N GLY A 410 -4.84 12.79 -6.37
CA GLY A 410 -3.72 12.22 -7.12
C GLY A 410 -3.64 12.82 -8.52
N ARG A 411 -3.05 12.08 -9.46
CA ARG A 411 -2.99 12.46 -10.88
C ARG A 411 -3.59 11.38 -11.77
N GLN A 412 -4.26 11.82 -12.83
CA GLN A 412 -4.86 10.93 -13.83
C GLN A 412 -3.79 10.22 -14.66
N ASP A 413 -2.69 10.89 -14.99
CA ASP A 413 -1.59 10.36 -15.78
C ASP A 413 -0.63 9.43 -15.00
N ASP A 414 -0.73 9.38 -13.67
CA ASP A 414 0.03 8.46 -12.81
C ASP A 414 -0.72 7.17 -12.41
N GLN A 415 -1.99 6.98 -12.80
CA GLN A 415 -2.74 5.78 -12.40
C GLN A 415 -2.20 4.49 -13.04
N ILE A 416 -1.93 3.49 -12.20
CA ILE A 416 -1.55 2.13 -12.60
C ILE A 416 -2.83 1.30 -12.69
N MET A 417 -3.24 0.93 -13.91
CA MET A 417 -4.36 0.01 -14.15
C MET A 417 -3.84 -1.43 -14.22
N HIS A 418 -4.33 -2.29 -13.34
CA HIS A 418 -3.96 -3.70 -13.21
C HIS A 418 -4.75 -4.60 -14.18
N SER A 419 -4.32 -5.86 -14.35
CA SER A 419 -4.99 -6.82 -15.26
C SER A 419 -6.40 -7.22 -14.81
N ASN A 420 -6.68 -7.14 -13.50
CA ASN A 420 -8.00 -7.32 -12.89
C ASN A 420 -8.92 -6.09 -13.02
N GLY A 421 -8.45 -5.01 -13.66
CA GLY A 421 -9.19 -3.75 -13.82
C GLY A 421 -9.04 -2.77 -12.65
N GLU A 422 -8.45 -3.20 -11.53
CA GLU A 422 -8.21 -2.34 -10.38
C GLU A 422 -7.21 -1.23 -10.71
N LYS A 423 -7.34 -0.11 -9.99
CA LYS A 423 -6.52 1.07 -10.20
C LYS A 423 -5.74 1.38 -8.93
N THR A 424 -4.41 1.28 -9.02
CA THR A 424 -3.49 1.77 -7.99
C THR A 424 -3.15 3.23 -8.30
N ASN A 425 -3.32 4.10 -7.30
CA ASN A 425 -2.75 5.44 -7.29
C ASN A 425 -1.39 5.34 -6.58
N PRO A 426 -0.25 5.40 -7.30
CA PRO A 426 1.06 5.11 -6.71
C PRO A 426 1.59 6.25 -5.85
N VAL A 427 1.19 7.50 -6.11
CA VAL A 427 1.80 8.69 -5.50
C VAL A 427 1.70 8.70 -3.97
N PRO A 428 0.56 8.39 -3.31
CA PRO A 428 0.52 8.30 -1.85
C PRO A 428 1.41 7.19 -1.28
N ILE A 429 1.56 6.08 -2.00
CA ILE A 429 2.23 4.85 -1.57
C ILE A 429 3.75 5.03 -1.61
N GLU A 430 4.29 5.46 -2.76
CA GLU A 430 5.69 5.85 -2.95
C GLU A 430 6.14 6.89 -1.91
N LYS A 431 5.21 7.77 -1.54
CA LYS A 431 5.50 8.90 -0.68
C LYS A 431 5.69 8.51 0.79
N ILE A 432 5.13 7.38 1.23
CA ILE A 432 5.39 6.80 2.57
C ILE A 432 6.75 6.07 2.57
N LEU A 433 7.13 5.49 1.41
CA LEU A 433 8.44 4.87 1.21
C LEU A 433 9.59 5.89 1.25
N TYR A 434 9.40 7.12 0.73
CA TYR A 434 10.37 8.23 0.86
C TYR A 434 10.67 8.66 2.31
N GLU A 435 9.92 8.19 3.30
CA GLU A 435 10.18 8.51 4.71
C GLU A 435 11.26 7.60 5.34
N ASP A 436 11.68 6.55 4.63
CA ASP A 436 12.79 5.69 5.03
C ASP A 436 14.15 6.33 4.67
N PRO A 437 15.10 6.48 5.60
CA PRO A 437 16.40 7.10 5.31
C PRO A 437 17.26 6.30 4.31
N GLU A 438 16.96 5.01 4.11
CA GLU A 438 17.69 4.12 3.21
C GLU A 438 17.16 4.17 1.77
N ILE A 439 15.97 4.76 1.57
CA ILE A 439 15.33 4.92 0.26
C ILE A 439 15.58 6.35 -0.23
N ALA A 440 16.48 6.52 -1.20
CA ALA A 440 16.58 7.78 -1.91
C ALA A 440 15.32 8.01 -2.76
N PHE A 441 14.88 6.99 -3.50
CA PHE A 441 13.66 7.06 -4.30
C PHE A 441 12.92 5.72 -4.42
N ALA A 442 11.59 5.78 -4.51
CA ALA A 442 10.69 4.70 -4.87
C ALA A 442 9.90 5.06 -6.15
N VAL A 443 9.68 4.08 -7.03
CA VAL A 443 8.83 4.17 -8.24
C VAL A 443 8.02 2.90 -8.39
N MET A 444 6.71 2.98 -8.26
CA MET A 444 5.79 1.85 -8.45
C MET A 444 5.49 1.55 -9.92
N PHE A 445 5.29 0.26 -10.18
CA PHE A 445 4.93 -0.33 -11.47
C PHE A 445 3.83 -1.41 -11.29
N GLY A 446 3.42 -2.03 -12.41
CA GLY A 446 2.42 -3.11 -12.42
C GLY A 446 1.22 -2.88 -13.34
N ARG A 447 1.35 -2.00 -14.34
CA ARG A 447 0.30 -1.77 -15.34
C ARG A 447 0.07 -3.04 -16.16
N GLY A 448 -1.17 -3.51 -16.24
CA GLY A 448 -1.54 -4.76 -16.89
C GLY A 448 -1.06 -6.02 -16.14
N GLN A 449 -0.62 -5.89 -14.89
CA GLN A 449 -0.17 -7.00 -14.04
C GLN A 449 -1.11 -7.20 -12.85
N PHE A 450 -1.11 -8.38 -12.24
CA PHE A 450 -2.05 -8.73 -11.18
C PHE A 450 -1.79 -7.99 -9.86
N ASN A 451 -0.52 -7.84 -9.48
CA ASN A 451 -0.07 -7.13 -8.28
C ASN A 451 0.75 -5.89 -8.64
N ALA A 452 0.76 -4.90 -7.75
CA ALA A 452 1.73 -3.80 -7.81
C ALA A 452 3.15 -4.26 -7.41
N GLY A 453 4.16 -3.55 -7.91
CA GLY A 453 5.54 -3.67 -7.45
C GLY A 453 6.21 -2.31 -7.36
N VAL A 454 7.43 -2.26 -6.81
CA VAL A 454 8.18 -1.02 -6.61
C VAL A 454 9.65 -1.20 -6.95
N LEU A 455 10.22 -0.23 -7.68
CA LEU A 455 11.65 -0.08 -7.89
C LEU A 455 12.17 0.91 -6.85
N ILE A 456 13.17 0.48 -6.08
CA ILE A 456 13.82 1.26 -5.03
C ILE A 456 15.24 1.62 -5.46
N PHE A 457 15.56 2.90 -5.30
CA PHE A 457 16.90 3.46 -5.41
C PHE A 457 17.46 3.66 -3.99
N PRO A 458 18.49 2.89 -3.60
CA PRO A 458 19.15 3.05 -2.31
C PRO A 458 19.76 4.45 -2.12
N THR A 459 19.78 4.94 -0.89
CA THR A 459 20.57 6.14 -0.49
C THR A 459 22.07 5.91 -0.67
N GLU A 460 22.56 4.70 -0.38
CA GLU A 460 23.90 4.24 -0.73
C GLU A 460 23.82 3.24 -1.89
N ALA A 461 24.11 3.68 -3.11
CA ALA A 461 23.97 2.85 -4.31
C ALA A 461 24.96 1.68 -4.37
N PHE A 462 24.49 0.51 -4.81
CA PHE A 462 25.28 -0.71 -4.97
C PHE A 462 24.76 -1.58 -6.12
N ASP A 463 25.62 -2.45 -6.67
CA ASP A 463 25.25 -3.29 -7.81
C ASP A 463 24.29 -4.41 -7.38
N PRO A 464 23.05 -4.49 -7.92
CA PRO A 464 22.11 -5.54 -7.57
C PRO A 464 22.47 -6.93 -8.14
N ALA A 465 23.58 -7.07 -8.87
CA ALA A 465 24.22 -8.38 -9.09
C ALA A 465 24.88 -8.95 -7.82
N ASP A 466 25.10 -8.12 -6.79
CA ASP A 466 25.48 -8.53 -5.44
C ASP A 466 24.21 -8.95 -4.67
N GLU A 467 23.82 -10.23 -4.82
CA GLU A 467 22.58 -10.76 -4.25
C GLU A 467 22.54 -10.66 -2.72
N GLU A 468 23.67 -10.86 -2.04
CA GLU A 468 23.80 -10.71 -0.58
C GLU A 468 23.46 -9.27 -0.17
N ARG A 469 24.01 -8.28 -0.90
CA ARG A 469 23.77 -6.87 -0.61
C ARG A 469 22.36 -6.39 -1.02
N VAL A 470 21.77 -6.96 -2.07
CA VAL A 470 20.34 -6.76 -2.40
C VAL A 470 19.47 -7.21 -1.23
N VAL A 471 19.79 -8.38 -0.69
CA VAL A 471 19.08 -8.99 0.43
C VAL A 471 19.24 -8.17 1.72
N GLU A 472 20.46 -7.78 2.13
CA GLU A 472 20.68 -6.92 3.31
C GLU A 472 19.96 -5.57 3.18
N PHE A 473 19.96 -4.95 1.99
CA PHE A 473 19.24 -3.70 1.75
C PHE A 473 17.72 -3.88 1.83
N ARG A 474 17.21 -4.98 1.25
CA ARG A 474 15.81 -5.39 1.35
C ARG A 474 15.40 -5.59 2.81
N GLU A 475 16.24 -6.12 3.69
CA GLU A 475 15.98 -6.15 5.14
C GLU A 475 15.78 -4.77 5.73
N LYS A 476 16.71 -3.87 5.43
CA LYS A 476 16.78 -2.53 5.98
C LYS A 476 15.48 -1.72 5.80
N ILE A 477 14.91 -1.72 4.59
CA ILE A 477 13.77 -0.86 4.19
C ILE A 477 12.38 -1.41 4.56
N TRP A 478 12.31 -2.69 4.93
CA TRP A 478 11.06 -3.42 4.99
C TRP A 478 10.05 -2.97 6.05
N PRO A 479 10.45 -2.49 7.24
CA PRO A 479 9.51 -1.92 8.21
C PRO A 479 8.74 -0.71 7.66
N THR A 480 9.31 0.03 6.70
CA THR A 480 8.61 1.13 6.01
C THR A 480 7.64 0.61 4.95
N VAL A 481 7.95 -0.48 4.25
CA VAL A 481 7.04 -1.09 3.28
C VAL A 481 5.79 -1.66 3.97
N GLU A 482 5.94 -2.33 5.11
CA GLU A 482 4.78 -2.71 5.96
C GLU A 482 3.87 -1.53 6.31
N ARG A 483 4.49 -0.44 6.77
CA ARG A 483 3.80 0.78 7.21
C ARG A 483 3.07 1.45 6.04
N THR A 484 3.58 1.25 4.84
CA THR A 484 2.98 1.68 3.58
C THR A 484 1.77 0.81 3.22
N ASN A 485 1.92 -0.52 3.22
CA ASN A 485 0.82 -1.46 2.94
C ASN A 485 -0.38 -1.22 3.88
N LYS A 486 -0.13 -0.98 5.17
CA LYS A 486 -1.18 -0.72 6.20
C LYS A 486 -2.12 0.46 5.88
N ILE A 487 -1.79 1.34 4.94
CA ILE A 487 -2.64 2.47 4.52
C ILE A 487 -2.89 2.53 3.00
N ALA A 488 -2.40 1.54 2.25
CA ALA A 488 -2.72 1.37 0.84
C ALA A 488 -4.01 0.53 0.66
N PRO A 489 -4.72 0.65 -0.46
CA PRO A 489 -5.71 -0.36 -0.85
C PRO A 489 -5.05 -1.75 -0.97
N THR A 490 -5.79 -2.81 -0.67
CA THR A 490 -5.22 -4.18 -0.63
C THR A 490 -4.64 -4.64 -1.98
N HIS A 491 -5.21 -4.19 -3.10
CA HIS A 491 -4.68 -4.43 -4.45
C HIS A 491 -3.41 -3.64 -4.78
N SER A 492 -2.99 -2.72 -3.90
CA SER A 492 -1.81 -1.89 -4.03
C SER A 492 -0.69 -2.24 -3.03
N HIS A 493 -0.85 -3.30 -2.23
CA HIS A 493 0.20 -3.78 -1.31
C HIS A 493 1.47 -4.20 -2.07
N ILE A 494 2.62 -3.95 -1.45
CA ILE A 494 3.95 -4.26 -1.98
C ILE A 494 4.53 -5.44 -1.18
N PHE A 495 4.84 -6.54 -1.86
CA PHE A 495 5.58 -7.68 -1.31
C PHE A 495 7.08 -7.46 -1.49
N LYS A 496 7.95 -8.03 -0.64
CA LYS A 496 9.38 -7.65 -0.68
C LYS A 496 10.08 -8.10 -1.96
N GLU A 497 9.56 -9.13 -2.59
CA GLU A 497 10.10 -9.73 -3.79
C GLU A 497 9.42 -9.14 -5.04
N MET A 498 8.45 -8.24 -4.82
CA MET A 498 8.05 -7.19 -5.76
C MET A 498 8.85 -5.89 -5.56
N ILE A 499 9.85 -5.86 -4.67
CA ILE A 499 10.83 -4.77 -4.58
C ILE A 499 12.02 -5.07 -5.48
N LEU A 500 12.12 -4.34 -6.58
CA LEU A 500 13.30 -4.31 -7.43
C LEU A 500 14.32 -3.30 -6.87
N VAL A 501 15.62 -3.61 -6.91
CA VAL A 501 16.69 -2.67 -6.51
C VAL A 501 17.37 -2.11 -7.75
N ALA A 502 17.59 -0.80 -7.77
CA ALA A 502 18.19 -0.09 -8.89
C ALA A 502 19.69 -0.38 -9.07
N LYS A 503 20.12 -0.45 -10.34
CA LYS A 503 21.54 -0.59 -10.73
C LYS A 503 22.27 0.76 -10.62
N PRO A 504 23.50 0.85 -10.08
CA PRO A 504 24.28 2.10 -10.05
C PRO A 504 24.65 2.60 -11.46
N SER A 505 24.76 1.67 -12.41
CA SER A 505 24.96 1.94 -13.84
C SER A 505 23.70 2.50 -14.53
N MET A 506 22.52 2.40 -13.89
CA MET A 506 21.24 2.91 -14.39
C MET A 506 20.60 3.83 -13.34
N PRO A 507 21.22 4.98 -13.04
CA PRO A 507 20.79 5.88 -11.97
C PRO A 507 19.38 6.43 -12.22
N VAL A 508 18.66 6.73 -11.13
CA VAL A 508 17.31 7.33 -11.18
C VAL A 508 17.31 8.57 -12.06
N GLU A 509 16.50 8.56 -13.12
CA GLU A 509 16.32 9.78 -13.88
C GLU A 509 15.41 10.73 -13.09
N LEU A 510 16.01 11.80 -12.58
CA LEU A 510 15.33 12.81 -11.80
C LEU A 510 14.84 13.97 -12.66
N SER A 511 13.67 14.47 -12.29
CA SER A 511 13.14 15.71 -12.81
C SER A 511 13.82 16.93 -12.20
N ALA A 512 13.50 18.09 -12.78
CA ALA A 512 13.71 19.40 -12.20
C ALA A 512 13.53 19.42 -10.68
N LYS A 513 12.40 18.84 -10.23
CA LYS A 513 11.88 18.85 -8.86
C LYS A 513 12.60 17.91 -7.90
N GLY A 514 13.60 17.17 -8.39
CA GLY A 514 14.26 16.11 -7.63
C GLY A 514 13.33 14.92 -7.36
N ALA A 515 12.26 14.77 -8.14
CA ALA A 515 11.36 13.62 -8.09
C ALA A 515 11.64 12.68 -9.29
N PRO A 516 11.51 11.35 -9.13
CA PRO A 516 11.72 10.38 -10.22
C PRO A 516 10.81 10.59 -11.42
N ARG A 517 11.29 10.21 -12.59
CA ARG A 517 10.56 10.34 -13.86
C ARG A 517 9.94 8.99 -14.23
N ARG A 518 8.81 8.66 -13.59
CA ARG A 518 8.14 7.34 -13.59
C ARG A 518 8.30 6.55 -14.89
N GLN A 519 7.79 7.08 -16.02
CA GLN A 519 7.76 6.30 -17.26
C GLN A 519 9.17 6.02 -17.80
N ALA A 520 10.07 7.00 -17.81
CA ALA A 520 11.46 6.81 -18.25
C ALA A 520 12.20 5.78 -17.38
N VAL A 521 11.92 5.79 -16.07
CA VAL A 521 12.45 4.79 -15.12
C VAL A 521 11.87 3.40 -15.37
N ILE A 522 10.55 3.28 -15.63
CA ILE A 522 9.93 1.98 -15.95
C ILE A 522 10.42 1.44 -17.29
N ASP A 523 10.58 2.29 -18.31
CA ASP A 523 11.07 1.89 -19.64
C ASP A 523 12.53 1.37 -19.54
N ALA A 524 13.38 2.05 -18.76
CA ALA A 524 14.77 1.68 -18.54
C ALA A 524 14.96 0.38 -17.73
N TYR A 525 13.97 -0.02 -16.93
CA TYR A 525 13.97 -1.26 -16.12
C TYR A 525 12.96 -2.29 -16.66
N SER A 526 12.54 -2.18 -17.91
CA SER A 526 11.41 -2.94 -18.48
C SER A 526 11.70 -4.44 -18.70
N GLU A 527 12.97 -4.84 -18.71
CA GLU A 527 13.38 -6.25 -18.72
C GLU A 527 13.39 -6.82 -17.29
N GLU A 528 14.04 -6.13 -16.35
CA GLU A 528 14.10 -6.55 -14.94
C GLU A 528 12.70 -6.64 -14.30
N ILE A 529 11.79 -5.71 -14.63
CA ILE A 529 10.39 -5.77 -14.18
C ILE A 529 9.68 -7.01 -14.73
N ARG A 530 9.93 -7.39 -16.00
CA ARG A 530 9.33 -8.57 -16.64
C ARG A 530 9.84 -9.87 -16.02
N ASP A 531 11.14 -9.94 -15.76
CA ASP A 531 11.79 -11.09 -15.13
C ASP A 531 11.32 -11.26 -13.68
N LEU A 532 11.11 -10.15 -12.96
CA LEU A 532 10.55 -10.14 -11.61
C LEU A 532 9.16 -10.81 -11.58
N TYR A 533 8.21 -10.35 -12.40
CA TYR A 533 6.87 -10.97 -12.48
C TYR A 533 6.95 -12.45 -12.88
N SER A 534 7.80 -12.78 -13.86
CA SER A 534 7.99 -14.17 -14.33
C SER A 534 8.51 -15.09 -13.21
N SER A 535 9.43 -14.60 -12.37
CA SER A 535 9.96 -15.34 -11.22
C SER A 535 8.92 -15.57 -10.12
N VAL A 536 8.05 -14.58 -9.88
CA VAL A 536 7.00 -14.64 -8.85
C VAL A 536 5.85 -15.57 -9.29
N GLU A 537 5.43 -15.53 -10.56
CA GLU A 537 4.40 -16.43 -11.11
C GLU A 537 4.87 -17.90 -11.14
N GLY A 538 6.15 -18.15 -11.43
CA GLY A 538 6.74 -19.49 -11.37
C GLY A 538 6.77 -20.09 -9.96
N SER A 539 6.77 -19.26 -8.92
CA SER A 539 7.03 -19.66 -7.53
C SER A 539 5.78 -20.08 -6.72
N GLN A 540 4.56 -19.87 -7.22
CA GLN A 540 3.31 -20.04 -6.44
C GLN A 540 2.89 -21.50 -6.13
N LYS A 541 3.64 -22.53 -6.55
CA LYS A 541 3.09 -23.90 -6.73
C LYS A 541 3.71 -25.05 -5.90
N HIS A 542 4.64 -24.80 -4.96
CA HIS A 542 5.63 -25.84 -4.60
C HIS A 542 5.94 -26.21 -3.12
N THR A 543 5.24 -25.73 -2.09
CA THR A 543 5.50 -26.20 -0.71
C THR A 543 4.91 -27.59 -0.41
N ARG A 544 5.70 -28.52 0.17
CA ARG A 544 5.19 -29.84 0.63
C ARG A 544 5.33 -30.07 2.14
N VAL A 545 5.98 -29.18 2.88
CA VAL A 545 6.15 -29.29 4.34
C VAL A 545 4.85 -29.06 5.12
N LEU A 546 4.51 -29.99 6.00
CA LEU A 546 3.39 -29.87 6.94
C LEU A 546 3.75 -28.99 8.16
N PRO A 547 2.82 -28.19 8.70
CA PRO A 547 3.03 -27.41 9.92
C PRO A 547 3.36 -28.30 11.14
N PRO A 548 4.02 -27.76 12.18
CA PRO A 548 4.32 -28.51 13.38
C PRO A 548 3.04 -28.69 14.20
N ALA A 549 2.92 -29.84 14.84
CA ALA A 549 1.74 -30.14 15.63
C ALA A 549 1.63 -29.21 16.86
N VAL A 550 2.72 -28.93 17.61
CA VAL A 550 2.73 -27.82 18.61
C VAL A 550 3.38 -26.62 17.95
N PHE A 551 2.91 -25.42 18.27
CA PHE A 551 3.70 -24.21 18.06
C PHE A 551 4.44 -23.81 19.35
N ASN A 552 5.54 -24.51 19.63
CA ASN A 552 6.52 -24.18 20.67
C ASN A 552 7.91 -23.93 20.04
N PRO A 553 8.86 -23.25 20.71
CA PRO A 553 10.11 -22.83 20.08
C PRO A 553 10.91 -23.96 19.42
N THR A 554 10.93 -25.16 20.01
CA THR A 554 11.65 -26.33 19.46
C THR A 554 10.97 -26.91 18.22
N SER A 555 9.65 -27.08 18.26
CA SER A 555 8.87 -27.69 17.17
C SER A 555 8.67 -26.73 15.99
N CYS A 556 8.46 -25.44 16.26
CA CYS A 556 8.51 -24.41 15.22
C CYS A 556 9.90 -24.36 14.56
N LEU A 557 10.99 -24.54 15.31
CA LEU A 557 12.35 -24.52 14.76
C LEU A 557 12.58 -25.68 13.80
N GLU A 558 12.10 -26.88 14.12
CA GLU A 558 12.16 -28.01 13.18
C GLU A 558 11.28 -27.81 11.94
N PHE A 559 10.10 -27.21 12.09
CA PHE A 559 9.23 -26.89 10.95
C PHE A 559 9.86 -25.85 10.02
N VAL A 560 10.27 -24.69 10.55
CA VAL A 560 10.93 -23.65 9.77
C VAL A 560 12.18 -24.22 9.10
N ARG A 561 12.99 -25.01 9.82
CA ARG A 561 14.15 -25.69 9.24
C ARG A 561 13.77 -26.60 8.06
N LYS A 562 12.65 -27.34 8.12
CA LYS A 562 12.16 -28.16 7.00
C LYS A 562 11.68 -27.30 5.82
N VAL A 563 10.99 -26.19 6.08
CA VAL A 563 10.57 -25.22 5.05
C VAL A 563 11.79 -24.65 4.33
N VAL A 564 12.80 -24.18 5.07
CA VAL A 564 14.05 -23.66 4.48
C VAL A 564 14.82 -24.77 3.73
N ALA A 565 14.77 -26.02 4.21
CA ALA A 565 15.41 -27.17 3.55
C ALA A 565 14.79 -27.60 2.21
N GLU A 566 13.57 -27.17 1.87
CA GLU A 566 13.02 -27.38 0.52
C GLU A 566 13.60 -26.39 -0.51
N ILE A 567 14.32 -25.35 -0.08
CA ILE A 567 14.83 -24.24 -0.91
C ILE A 567 16.37 -24.23 -0.95
N MET A 568 17.01 -24.44 0.20
CA MET A 568 18.45 -24.24 0.38
C MET A 568 19.21 -25.57 0.41
N VAL A 569 20.29 -25.64 -0.36
CA VAL A 569 21.15 -26.84 -0.46
C VAL A 569 22.04 -27.00 0.77
N ASP A 570 22.69 -25.91 1.21
CA ASP A 570 23.42 -25.86 2.48
C ASP A 570 22.53 -25.20 3.54
N LEU A 571 22.17 -25.96 4.58
CA LEU A 571 21.35 -25.44 5.67
C LEU A 571 22.18 -24.58 6.64
N PRO A 572 21.80 -23.31 6.87
CA PRO A 572 22.39 -22.50 7.93
C PRO A 572 22.02 -23.04 9.32
N GLY A 573 22.85 -22.70 10.31
CA GLY A 573 22.57 -23.01 11.70
C GLY A 573 21.32 -22.28 12.21
N LYS A 574 20.74 -22.81 13.28
CA LYS A 574 19.49 -22.28 13.86
C LYS A 574 19.54 -20.81 14.29
N ASP A 575 20.75 -20.31 14.56
CA ASP A 575 21.07 -18.97 15.04
C ASP A 575 21.71 -18.10 13.94
N ASP A 576 21.98 -18.67 12.77
CA ASP A 576 22.60 -17.96 11.65
C ASP A 576 21.52 -17.18 10.88
N ASP A 577 21.92 -16.02 10.37
CA ASP A 577 21.05 -15.13 9.61
C ASP A 577 20.80 -15.71 8.22
N LEU A 578 19.55 -16.11 7.96
CA LEU A 578 19.15 -16.76 6.71
C LEU A 578 19.49 -15.92 5.48
N PHE A 579 19.44 -14.60 5.61
CA PHE A 579 19.68 -13.66 4.51
C PHE A 579 21.14 -13.66 4.05
N ARG A 580 22.08 -13.94 4.95
CA ARG A 580 23.50 -14.15 4.63
C ARG A 580 23.80 -15.45 3.91
N HIS A 581 22.79 -16.27 3.66
CA HIS A 581 22.88 -17.52 2.92
C HIS A 581 21.96 -17.55 1.68
N GLY A 582 21.51 -16.39 1.18
CA GLY A 582 20.79 -16.28 -0.11
C GLY A 582 19.30 -16.62 -0.07
N LEU A 583 18.61 -16.28 1.02
CA LEU A 583 17.21 -16.67 1.25
C LEU A 583 16.18 -16.09 0.26
N GLN A 584 15.31 -16.93 -0.30
CA GLN A 584 14.12 -16.51 -1.03
C GLN A 584 12.90 -16.39 -0.11
N ALA A 585 12.68 -15.21 0.46
CA ALA A 585 11.67 -15.05 1.49
C ALA A 585 10.20 -15.13 0.99
N THR A 586 9.86 -14.84 -0.27
CA THR A 586 8.46 -15.02 -0.75
C THR A 586 8.05 -16.47 -0.54
N TRP A 587 9.00 -17.36 -0.79
CA TRP A 587 8.78 -18.79 -0.73
C TRP A 587 8.54 -19.22 0.72
N ILE A 588 9.35 -18.74 1.67
CA ILE A 588 9.15 -19.01 3.11
C ILE A 588 7.89 -18.33 3.64
N HIS A 589 7.64 -17.09 3.22
CA HIS A 589 6.43 -16.33 3.55
C HIS A 589 5.20 -17.11 3.11
N ASN A 590 5.09 -17.41 1.82
CA ASN A 590 3.95 -18.12 1.26
C ASN A 590 3.84 -19.53 1.80
N SER A 591 4.94 -20.24 2.04
CA SER A 591 4.95 -21.58 2.64
C SER A 591 4.43 -21.59 4.07
N ILE A 592 4.88 -20.66 4.92
CA ILE A 592 4.49 -20.58 6.32
C ILE A 592 3.09 -19.97 6.46
N VAL A 593 2.73 -18.97 5.64
CA VAL A 593 1.36 -18.43 5.60
C VAL A 593 0.39 -19.49 5.09
N PHE A 594 0.74 -20.26 4.05
CA PHE A 594 -0.05 -21.41 3.61
C PHE A 594 -0.15 -22.50 4.69
N ALA A 595 0.96 -22.87 5.33
CA ALA A 595 0.94 -23.85 6.42
C ALA A 595 0.16 -23.34 7.66
N SER A 596 0.17 -22.04 7.94
CA SER A 596 -0.55 -21.43 9.08
C SER A 596 -2.04 -21.25 8.79
N MET A 597 -2.39 -20.84 7.56
CA MET A 597 -3.76 -20.92 7.02
C MET A 597 -4.33 -22.33 7.20
N ASN A 598 -3.51 -23.37 7.01
CA ASN A 598 -3.91 -24.76 7.19
C ASN A 598 -3.75 -25.33 8.62
N SER A 599 -3.07 -24.64 9.55
CA SER A 599 -2.89 -25.11 10.93
C SER A 599 -3.90 -24.56 11.93
N HIS A 600 -4.40 -23.34 11.70
CA HIS A 600 -5.34 -22.61 12.58
C HIS A 600 -4.88 -22.48 14.06
N GLN A 601 -3.61 -22.74 14.37
CA GLN A 601 -2.98 -22.47 15.68
C GLN A 601 -2.38 -21.06 15.75
N ILE A 602 -2.23 -20.43 14.59
CA ILE A 602 -1.92 -19.01 14.41
C ILE A 602 -3.01 -18.47 13.48
N ASP A 603 -3.64 -17.35 13.82
CA ASP A 603 -4.43 -16.63 12.82
C ASP A 603 -3.46 -16.07 11.77
N TYR A 604 -3.50 -16.63 10.56
CA TYR A 604 -2.61 -16.22 9.48
C TYR A 604 -2.75 -14.73 9.12
N LYS A 605 -3.87 -14.09 9.47
CA LYS A 605 -4.10 -12.64 9.28
C LYS A 605 -3.36 -11.77 10.31
N VAL A 606 -2.91 -12.36 11.42
CA VAL A 606 -2.05 -11.67 12.41
C VAL A 606 -0.57 -11.98 12.23
N ILE A 607 -0.21 -12.89 11.30
CA ILE A 607 1.16 -12.99 10.80
C ILE A 607 1.40 -11.73 9.96
N PRO A 608 2.38 -10.87 10.31
CA PRO A 608 2.72 -9.73 9.45
C PRO A 608 3.11 -10.25 8.06
N GLU A 609 2.69 -9.59 6.97
CA GLU A 609 3.15 -9.86 5.58
C GLU A 609 4.69 -9.85 5.45
N ASN A 610 5.32 -9.33 6.50
CA ASN A 610 6.72 -9.05 6.66
C ASN A 610 7.51 -10.11 7.44
N PHE A 611 6.85 -11.08 8.06
CA PHE A 611 7.39 -11.76 9.24
C PHE A 611 8.74 -12.48 9.04
N VAL A 612 9.03 -12.96 7.83
CA VAL A 612 10.30 -13.67 7.49
C VAL A 612 11.52 -12.81 7.78
N TYR A 613 11.32 -11.51 7.70
CA TYR A 613 12.34 -10.47 7.60
C TYR A 613 12.53 -9.71 8.90
N SER A 614 11.47 -9.55 9.70
CA SER A 614 11.59 -9.09 11.09
C SER A 614 12.18 -10.14 12.04
N HIS A 615 12.38 -11.37 11.55
CA HIS A 615 12.82 -12.54 12.33
C HIS A 615 13.82 -13.39 11.51
N PRO A 616 14.99 -12.84 11.13
CA PRO A 616 15.85 -13.38 10.08
C PRO A 616 16.54 -14.73 10.34
N THR A 617 16.46 -15.32 11.53
CA THR A 617 17.03 -16.66 11.82
C THR A 617 15.97 -17.76 11.93
N LEU A 618 16.34 -19.02 11.68
CA LEU A 618 15.43 -20.17 11.89
C LEU A 618 14.81 -20.15 13.30
N ARG A 619 15.59 -19.78 14.33
CA ARG A 619 15.11 -19.62 15.70
C ARG A 619 14.15 -18.46 15.84
N GLN A 620 14.44 -17.29 15.28
CA GLN A 620 13.55 -16.13 15.42
C GLN A 620 12.21 -16.36 14.71
N LEU A 621 12.19 -16.97 13.52
CA LEU A 621 10.96 -17.40 12.87
C LEU A 621 10.19 -18.39 13.76
N ALA A 622 10.90 -19.34 14.35
CA ALA A 622 10.29 -20.33 15.23
C ALA A 622 9.72 -19.74 16.51
N GLU A 623 10.45 -18.84 17.14
CA GLU A 623 10.04 -18.09 18.33
C GLU A 623 8.89 -17.15 18.01
N LEU A 624 8.86 -16.50 16.84
CA LEU A 624 7.70 -15.75 16.38
C LEU A 624 6.50 -16.66 16.21
N LEU A 625 6.60 -17.78 15.48
CA LEU A 625 5.46 -18.67 15.26
C LEU A 625 4.95 -19.25 16.59
N ALA A 626 5.86 -19.61 17.51
CA ALA A 626 5.50 -20.03 18.86
C ALA A 626 4.84 -18.91 19.70
N LYS A 627 5.32 -17.66 19.56
CA LYS A 627 4.82 -16.46 20.24
C LYS A 627 3.49 -15.98 19.67
N LEU A 628 3.31 -15.95 18.36
CA LEU A 628 2.05 -15.64 17.68
C LEU A 628 1.00 -16.69 18.02
N ALA A 629 1.36 -17.97 18.07
CA ALA A 629 0.47 -18.97 18.64
C ALA A 629 0.16 -18.65 20.11
N ALA A 630 1.16 -18.28 20.93
CA ALA A 630 0.96 -17.95 22.35
C ALA A 630 0.07 -16.72 22.59
N THR A 631 0.18 -15.67 21.77
CA THR A 631 -0.68 -14.47 21.85
C THR A 631 -2.05 -14.69 21.19
N SER A 632 -2.14 -15.59 20.19
CA SER A 632 -3.41 -16.14 19.72
C SER A 632 -4.08 -17.03 20.78
N GLY A 633 -3.40 -17.32 21.90
CA GLY A 633 -3.81 -18.23 22.97
C GLY A 633 -4.98 -17.78 23.86
N ASN A 634 -5.63 -16.64 23.57
CA ASN A 634 -6.99 -16.38 24.06
C ASN A 634 -8.08 -17.01 23.16
N SER A 635 -7.69 -17.58 22.01
CA SER A 635 -8.42 -18.68 21.37
C SER A 635 -7.75 -19.99 21.81
N PRO A 636 -8.49 -21.05 22.19
CA PRO A 636 -7.88 -22.26 22.71
C PRO A 636 -6.93 -22.89 21.69
N LYS A 637 -5.65 -22.99 22.07
CA LYS A 637 -4.57 -23.64 21.32
C LYS A 637 -4.80 -25.14 21.25
N ILE A 638 -4.60 -25.72 20.06
CA ILE A 638 -4.78 -27.16 19.88
C ILE A 638 -3.64 -27.76 19.10
N HIS A 639 -2.97 -28.67 19.79
CA HIS A 639 -2.01 -29.58 19.23
C HIS A 639 -2.72 -30.57 18.29
N VAL A 640 -2.61 -30.37 16.98
CA VAL A 640 -3.09 -31.34 15.98
C VAL A 640 -1.91 -32.26 15.63
N ASP A 641 -1.67 -33.28 16.45
CA ASP A 641 -0.75 -34.36 16.07
C ASP A 641 -1.44 -35.21 15.00
N MET A 642 -0.97 -35.14 13.76
CA MET A 642 -1.52 -35.87 12.60
C MET A 642 -1.42 -37.41 12.73
N THR A 643 -0.78 -37.93 13.78
CA THR A 643 -0.72 -39.36 14.12
C THR A 643 -1.74 -39.76 15.19
N GLU A 644 -2.23 -38.83 16.02
CA GLU A 644 -3.26 -39.11 17.02
C GLU A 644 -4.66 -39.11 16.39
N PRO A 645 -5.44 -40.19 16.51
CA PRO A 645 -6.79 -40.24 15.95
C PRO A 645 -7.83 -39.33 16.64
N ILE A 646 -7.53 -38.75 17.82
CA ILE A 646 -8.45 -37.90 18.59
C ILE A 646 -7.76 -36.62 19.06
N ILE A 647 -8.32 -35.49 18.62
CA ILE A 647 -7.84 -34.14 18.92
C ILE A 647 -8.86 -33.41 19.79
N GLU A 648 -8.43 -32.81 20.90
CA GLU A 648 -9.33 -32.18 21.89
C GLU A 648 -9.76 -30.74 21.49
N LEU A 649 -10.59 -30.61 20.44
CA LEU A 649 -11.08 -29.34 19.85
C LEU A 649 -11.49 -28.20 20.79
N ILE A 650 -11.95 -28.52 22.00
CA ILE A 650 -12.08 -27.63 23.15
C ILE A 650 -11.71 -28.47 24.39
N GLY A 651 -10.65 -28.10 25.10
CA GLY A 651 -10.28 -28.72 26.37
C GLY A 651 -11.06 -28.08 27.53
N GLY A 652 -11.39 -28.86 28.56
CA GLY A 652 -12.12 -28.36 29.73
C GLY A 652 -12.53 -29.47 30.69
N ALA A 653 -13.11 -29.09 31.84
CA ALA A 653 -13.74 -30.03 32.76
C ALA A 653 -15.19 -30.29 32.32
N GLY A 654 -15.57 -31.57 32.22
CA GLY A 654 -16.90 -31.99 31.77
C GLY A 654 -16.82 -33.20 30.84
N GLU A 655 -17.97 -33.63 30.32
CA GLU A 655 -18.05 -34.75 29.37
C GLU A 655 -17.91 -34.24 27.92
N PRO A 656 -16.89 -34.68 27.18
CA PRO A 656 -16.61 -34.15 25.86
C PRO A 656 -17.63 -34.64 24.83
N VAL A 657 -18.09 -33.73 23.97
CA VAL A 657 -18.77 -34.12 22.72
C VAL A 657 -17.72 -34.58 21.72
N ILE A 658 -17.82 -35.81 21.25
CA ILE A 658 -16.85 -36.44 20.34
C ILE A 658 -17.39 -36.36 18.90
N ILE A 659 -16.79 -35.50 18.08
CA ILE A 659 -17.19 -35.22 16.70
C ILE A 659 -16.46 -36.17 15.73
N LEU A 660 -17.21 -36.91 14.90
CA LEU A 660 -16.69 -37.73 13.81
C LEU A 660 -16.50 -36.89 12.54
N PRO A 661 -15.43 -37.13 11.75
CA PRO A 661 -15.08 -36.30 10.60
C PRO A 661 -16.07 -36.42 9.44
N GLY A 662 -16.10 -35.42 8.56
CA GLY A 662 -16.79 -35.54 7.27
C GLY A 662 -16.06 -36.48 6.29
N ALA A 663 -16.69 -36.77 5.14
CA ALA A 663 -16.17 -37.74 4.17
C ALA A 663 -14.78 -37.41 3.56
N THR A 664 -14.32 -36.16 3.70
CA THR A 664 -12.98 -35.71 3.29
C THR A 664 -11.93 -35.79 4.41
N GLY A 665 -12.29 -36.19 5.63
CA GLY A 665 -11.39 -36.38 6.77
C GLY A 665 -10.86 -35.10 7.44
N SER A 666 -11.22 -33.91 6.96
CA SER A 666 -10.63 -32.65 7.43
C SER A 666 -11.19 -32.15 8.76
N LEU A 667 -10.34 -32.07 9.79
CA LEU A 667 -10.66 -31.47 11.10
C LEU A 667 -10.95 -29.97 11.06
N MET A 668 -10.36 -29.25 10.10
CA MET A 668 -10.32 -27.77 10.13
C MET A 668 -11.72 -27.15 10.08
N ARG A 669 -12.70 -27.90 9.55
CA ARG A 669 -14.12 -27.50 9.44
C ARG A 669 -14.81 -27.32 10.80
N PHE A 670 -14.29 -27.90 11.88
CA PHE A 670 -14.91 -27.87 13.21
C PHE A 670 -14.34 -26.77 14.13
N PHE A 671 -13.27 -26.07 13.70
CA PHE A 671 -12.65 -25.00 14.49
C PHE A 671 -13.58 -23.81 14.83
N PRO A 672 -14.55 -23.42 13.98
CA PRO A 672 -15.60 -22.45 14.33
C PRO A 672 -16.27 -22.65 15.70
N LEU A 673 -16.52 -23.90 16.12
CA LEU A 673 -17.18 -24.21 17.40
C LEU A 673 -16.48 -23.59 18.61
N ARG A 674 -15.16 -23.35 18.56
CA ARG A 674 -14.40 -22.70 19.64
C ARG A 674 -14.91 -21.30 20.00
N ARG A 675 -15.67 -20.66 19.12
CA ARG A 675 -16.28 -19.35 19.34
C ARG A 675 -17.57 -19.42 20.17
N HIS A 676 -18.18 -20.61 20.26
CA HIS A 676 -19.59 -20.75 20.66
C HIS A 676 -19.82 -21.86 21.70
N CYS A 677 -19.17 -23.03 21.55
CA CYS A 677 -19.25 -24.13 22.53
C CYS A 677 -18.50 -23.77 23.81
N LYS A 678 -19.08 -24.16 24.95
CA LYS A 678 -18.57 -23.91 26.30
C LYS A 678 -18.11 -25.20 26.97
N GLY A 679 -18.69 -26.35 26.61
CA GLY A 679 -18.26 -27.66 27.05
C GLY A 679 -16.99 -28.13 26.32
N PRO A 680 -16.30 -29.17 26.85
CA PRO A 680 -15.22 -29.79 26.11
C PRO A 680 -15.73 -30.48 24.84
N VAL A 681 -14.93 -30.44 23.78
CA VAL A 681 -15.24 -31.00 22.47
C VAL A 681 -13.99 -31.73 21.98
N TRP A 682 -14.15 -32.97 21.55
CA TRP A 682 -13.10 -33.75 20.89
C TRP A 682 -13.50 -33.96 19.43
N ALA A 683 -12.55 -34.10 18.52
CA ALA A 683 -12.83 -34.54 17.16
C ALA A 683 -11.87 -35.63 16.71
N ILE A 684 -12.42 -36.56 15.93
CA ILE A 684 -11.71 -37.68 15.34
C ILE A 684 -11.15 -37.25 13.99
N GLN A 685 -9.92 -37.68 13.67
CA GLN A 685 -9.32 -37.47 12.36
C GLN A 685 -8.91 -38.76 11.67
N ILE A 686 -8.84 -38.68 10.33
CA ILE A 686 -8.31 -39.74 9.49
C ILE A 686 -6.79 -39.54 9.40
N THR A 687 -6.05 -40.34 10.15
CA THR A 687 -4.58 -40.42 10.12
C THR A 687 -4.12 -41.43 9.07
N ASP A 688 -2.84 -41.42 8.70
CA ASP A 688 -2.28 -42.43 7.78
C ASP A 688 -2.25 -43.86 8.39
N LEU A 689 -2.51 -43.98 9.70
CA LEU A 689 -2.70 -45.25 10.42
C LEU A 689 -4.17 -45.70 10.49
N THR A 690 -5.12 -44.83 10.10
CA THR A 690 -6.55 -45.15 10.17
C THR A 690 -6.90 -46.23 9.14
N PRO A 691 -7.41 -47.41 9.55
CA PRO A 691 -7.72 -48.48 8.62
C PRO A 691 -8.93 -48.09 7.75
N MET A 692 -8.69 -47.83 6.46
CA MET A 692 -9.72 -47.26 5.58
C MET A 692 -10.82 -48.24 5.16
N GLU A 693 -10.59 -49.55 5.27
CA GLU A 693 -11.55 -50.62 4.97
C GLU A 693 -11.25 -51.84 5.87
N PRO A 694 -12.26 -52.61 6.35
CA PRO A 694 -13.69 -52.34 6.32
C PRO A 694 -14.15 -51.37 7.43
N LEU A 695 -15.39 -50.88 7.35
CA LEU A 695 -15.94 -49.81 8.21
C LEU A 695 -15.91 -50.18 9.69
N ARG A 696 -16.22 -51.43 10.04
CA ARG A 696 -16.13 -51.91 11.43
C ARG A 696 -14.73 -51.77 12.01
N THR A 697 -13.68 -51.97 11.21
CA THR A 697 -12.28 -51.82 11.66
C THR A 697 -11.92 -50.35 11.86
N MET A 698 -12.41 -49.44 11.01
CA MET A 698 -12.26 -48.00 11.19
C MET A 698 -12.94 -47.53 12.48
N VAL A 699 -14.18 -47.94 12.71
CA VAL A 699 -14.95 -47.55 13.90
C VAL A 699 -14.40 -48.21 15.16
N GLN A 700 -13.89 -49.45 15.09
CA GLN A 700 -13.18 -50.08 16.21
C GLN A 700 -11.90 -49.32 16.56
N TYR A 701 -11.09 -48.93 15.57
CA TYR A 701 -9.88 -48.12 15.79
C TYR A 701 -10.19 -46.78 16.47
N TRP A 702 -11.27 -46.10 16.05
CA TRP A 702 -11.74 -44.88 16.73
C TRP A 702 -12.30 -45.17 18.13
N LYS A 703 -13.04 -46.26 18.33
CA LYS A 703 -13.52 -46.68 19.65
C LYS A 703 -12.35 -46.92 20.61
N ASP A 704 -11.34 -47.66 20.17
CA ASP A 704 -10.17 -48.00 20.99
C ASP A 704 -9.40 -46.73 21.39
N ALA A 705 -9.26 -45.77 20.47
CA ALA A 705 -8.71 -44.46 20.76
C ALA A 705 -9.56 -43.66 21.77
N ILE A 706 -10.89 -43.71 21.68
CA ILE A 706 -11.78 -43.04 22.64
C ILE A 706 -11.63 -43.68 24.01
N VAL A 707 -11.67 -45.02 24.10
CA VAL A 707 -11.52 -45.77 25.35
C VAL A 707 -10.16 -45.50 25.99
N ALA A 708 -9.09 -45.35 25.20
CA ALA A 708 -7.77 -45.00 25.71
C ALA A 708 -7.71 -43.62 26.40
N LYS A 709 -8.53 -42.64 25.97
CA LYS A 709 -8.63 -41.31 26.60
C LYS A 709 -9.77 -41.19 27.62
N LYS A 710 -10.88 -41.91 27.43
CA LYS A 710 -12.07 -41.97 28.29
C LYS A 710 -12.56 -43.43 28.41
N PRO A 711 -12.09 -44.20 29.41
CA PRO A 711 -12.34 -45.65 29.49
C PRO A 711 -13.80 -46.08 29.68
N HIS A 712 -14.63 -45.21 30.28
CA HIS A 712 -16.04 -45.48 30.59
C HIS A 712 -16.95 -44.33 30.18
N GLY A 713 -18.22 -44.64 29.96
CA GLY A 713 -19.30 -43.71 29.65
C GLY A 713 -19.69 -42.79 30.83
N PRO A 714 -20.78 -42.01 30.66
CA PRO A 714 -21.57 -41.91 29.44
C PRO A 714 -20.80 -41.20 28.31
N TYR A 715 -21.11 -41.53 27.06
CA TYR A 715 -20.47 -40.94 25.88
C TYR A 715 -21.42 -40.00 25.13
N ARG A 716 -20.90 -38.84 24.70
CA ARG A 716 -21.62 -37.83 23.92
C ARG A 716 -21.00 -37.80 22.53
N LEU A 717 -21.74 -38.21 21.51
CA LEU A 717 -21.24 -38.40 20.15
C LEU A 717 -21.95 -37.45 19.19
N ALA A 718 -21.20 -36.88 18.24
CA ALA A 718 -21.74 -36.11 17.13
C ALA A 718 -21.11 -36.59 15.82
N ALA A 719 -21.90 -36.87 14.79
CA ALA A 719 -21.37 -37.36 13.51
C ALA A 719 -21.75 -36.41 12.37
N PHE A 720 -20.72 -35.88 11.70
CA PHE A 720 -20.88 -34.93 10.60
C PHE A 720 -20.92 -35.60 9.24
N SER A 721 -21.84 -35.16 8.39
CA SER A 721 -21.87 -35.56 6.98
C SER A 721 -21.94 -37.10 6.87
N ALA A 722 -21.31 -37.68 5.85
CA ALA A 722 -21.38 -39.14 5.60
C ALA A 722 -20.90 -40.04 6.78
N SER A 723 -20.22 -39.52 7.81
CA SER A 723 -19.85 -40.31 8.99
C SER A 723 -21.02 -40.66 9.91
N SER A 724 -22.25 -40.19 9.63
CA SER A 724 -23.44 -40.51 10.42
C SER A 724 -23.62 -42.02 10.68
N LEU A 725 -23.34 -42.88 9.69
CA LEU A 725 -23.35 -44.35 9.85
C LEU A 725 -22.25 -44.86 10.79
N HIS A 726 -21.07 -44.24 10.75
CA HIS A 726 -19.97 -44.57 11.67
C HIS A 726 -20.34 -44.17 13.11
N GLY A 727 -21.02 -43.04 13.30
CA GLY A 727 -21.51 -42.58 14.60
C GLY A 727 -22.57 -43.52 15.20
N ALA A 728 -23.54 -43.95 14.38
CA ALA A 728 -24.54 -44.94 14.79
C ALA A 728 -23.90 -46.29 15.17
N LEU A 729 -22.91 -46.76 14.38
CA LEU A 729 -22.18 -47.99 14.71
C LEU A 729 -21.33 -47.82 15.98
N LEU A 730 -20.66 -46.69 16.16
CA LEU A 730 -19.85 -46.39 17.33
C LEU A 730 -20.69 -46.40 18.61
N ALA A 731 -21.84 -45.72 18.59
CA ALA A 731 -22.81 -45.75 19.68
C ALA A 731 -23.23 -47.19 20.03
N LYS A 732 -23.62 -47.98 19.02
CA LYS A 732 -23.99 -49.39 19.21
C LYS A 732 -22.85 -50.23 19.79
N MET A 733 -21.62 -50.00 19.35
CA MET A 733 -20.43 -50.69 19.85
C MET A 733 -20.05 -50.30 21.29
N PHE A 734 -20.41 -49.11 21.76
CA PHE A 734 -20.32 -48.76 23.19
C PHE A 734 -21.43 -49.44 24.00
N GLU A 735 -22.67 -49.38 23.55
CA GLU A 735 -23.81 -50.02 24.22
C GLU A 735 -23.67 -51.54 24.34
N ASP A 736 -23.12 -52.20 23.32
CA ASP A 736 -22.83 -53.65 23.34
C ASP A 736 -21.66 -54.03 24.26
N ALA A 737 -20.81 -53.06 24.62
CA ALA A 737 -19.80 -53.21 25.66
C ALA A 737 -20.34 -52.89 27.06
N GLY A 738 -21.64 -52.54 27.19
CA GLY A 738 -22.28 -52.18 28.45
C GLY A 738 -22.12 -50.71 28.85
N GLU A 739 -21.52 -49.87 28.00
CA GLU A 739 -21.31 -48.45 28.24
C GLU A 739 -22.54 -47.61 27.85
N GLU A 740 -22.76 -46.51 28.57
CA GLU A 740 -23.85 -45.57 28.28
C GLU A 740 -23.45 -44.57 27.18
N VAL A 741 -24.42 -44.18 26.34
CA VAL A 741 -24.28 -43.11 25.34
C VAL A 741 -25.41 -42.11 25.59
N SER A 742 -25.08 -40.97 26.21
CA SER A 742 -26.05 -39.96 26.68
C SER A 742 -26.50 -38.97 25.60
N GLN A 743 -25.75 -38.85 24.50
CA GLN A 743 -26.11 -37.99 23.36
C GLN A 743 -25.60 -38.58 22.05
N LEU A 744 -26.44 -38.59 21.00
CA LEU A 744 -26.05 -38.98 19.64
C LEU A 744 -26.60 -37.99 18.60
N ALA A 745 -25.82 -36.99 18.25
CA ALA A 745 -26.17 -35.94 17.29
C ALA A 745 -25.71 -36.29 15.86
N PHE A 746 -26.54 -36.00 14.85
CA PHE A 746 -26.23 -36.14 13.43
C PHE A 746 -26.30 -34.78 12.73
N ILE A 747 -25.18 -34.31 12.18
CA ILE A 747 -25.03 -32.95 11.67
C ILE A 747 -24.96 -32.96 10.13
N ASP A 748 -25.98 -32.35 9.53
CA ASP A 748 -26.25 -32.21 8.11
C ASP A 748 -26.07 -33.50 7.27
N HIS A 749 -26.44 -34.63 7.87
CA HIS A 749 -26.64 -35.95 7.26
C HIS A 749 -27.32 -36.86 8.29
N SER A 750 -27.95 -37.95 7.87
CA SER A 750 -28.50 -38.97 8.79
C SER A 750 -28.33 -40.39 8.21
N PRO A 751 -28.14 -41.43 9.03
CA PRO A 751 -28.16 -42.83 8.56
C PRO A 751 -29.47 -43.20 7.85
N THR A 752 -30.59 -42.56 8.20
CA THR A 752 -31.91 -42.81 7.58
C THR A 752 -32.03 -42.26 6.17
N LEU A 753 -31.07 -41.47 5.66
CA LEU A 753 -31.06 -41.03 4.25
C LEU A 753 -30.89 -42.20 3.27
N TYR A 754 -30.17 -43.26 3.65
CA TYR A 754 -30.07 -44.49 2.86
C TYR A 754 -31.40 -45.27 2.76
N MET A 755 -32.40 -44.85 3.55
CA MET A 755 -33.77 -45.36 3.54
C MET A 755 -34.74 -44.47 2.75
N SER A 756 -34.26 -43.44 2.04
CA SER A 756 -35.09 -42.51 1.27
C SER A 756 -35.52 -43.09 -0.09
N GLU A 757 -36.60 -42.55 -0.65
CA GLU A 757 -36.98 -42.87 -2.03
C GLU A 757 -35.84 -42.47 -2.98
N GLY A 758 -35.58 -43.29 -4.00
CA GLY A 758 -34.39 -43.18 -4.86
C GLY A 758 -33.12 -43.87 -4.33
N SER A 759 -32.97 -44.09 -3.01
CA SER A 759 -31.92 -44.98 -2.48
C SER A 759 -32.15 -46.45 -2.84
N GLU A 760 -33.36 -46.82 -3.24
CA GLU A 760 -33.68 -48.17 -3.74
C GLU A 760 -32.88 -48.54 -5.00
N ALA A 761 -32.94 -47.73 -6.05
CA ALA A 761 -32.22 -47.97 -7.31
C ALA A 761 -30.70 -47.99 -7.10
N LEU A 762 -30.22 -47.18 -6.16
CA LEU A 762 -28.82 -47.10 -5.75
C LEU A 762 -28.29 -48.40 -5.12
N VAL A 763 -29.14 -49.25 -4.53
CA VAL A 763 -28.72 -50.55 -3.95
C VAL A 763 -29.22 -51.77 -4.75
N ARG A 764 -30.21 -51.60 -5.63
CA ARG A 764 -30.68 -52.67 -6.54
C ARG A 764 -29.86 -52.79 -7.83
N GLU A 765 -29.47 -51.68 -8.45
CA GLU A 765 -28.98 -51.68 -9.85
C GLU A 765 -27.52 -51.26 -10.02
N LYS A 766 -26.88 -50.66 -9.01
CA LYS A 766 -25.54 -50.06 -9.13
C LYS A 766 -24.49 -50.80 -8.30
N THR A 767 -23.30 -50.92 -8.87
CA THR A 767 -22.12 -51.41 -8.16
C THR A 767 -21.64 -50.39 -7.12
N VAL A 768 -20.86 -50.85 -6.14
CA VAL A 768 -20.23 -49.98 -5.12
C VAL A 768 -19.45 -48.82 -5.75
N ALA A 769 -18.78 -49.06 -6.88
CA ALA A 769 -18.01 -48.03 -7.59
C ALA A 769 -18.90 -46.92 -8.19
N GLU A 770 -20.02 -47.30 -8.83
CA GLU A 770 -20.95 -46.35 -9.45
C GLU A 770 -21.70 -45.52 -8.41
N TYR A 771 -22.01 -46.07 -7.23
CA TYR A 771 -22.54 -45.28 -6.12
C TYR A 771 -21.47 -44.31 -5.60
N SER A 772 -20.22 -44.74 -5.37
CA SER A 772 -19.17 -43.83 -4.87
C SER A 772 -19.02 -42.58 -5.73
N GLU A 773 -19.06 -42.68 -7.07
CA GLU A 773 -19.02 -41.50 -7.94
C GLU A 773 -20.28 -40.61 -7.82
N LEU A 774 -21.48 -41.18 -7.63
CA LEU A 774 -22.69 -40.40 -7.34
C LEU A 774 -22.58 -39.67 -5.99
N GLY A 775 -21.98 -40.29 -4.97
CA GLY A 775 -21.70 -39.66 -3.69
C GLY A 775 -20.72 -38.49 -3.80
N ILE A 776 -19.74 -38.56 -4.72
CA ILE A 776 -18.85 -37.44 -5.06
C ILE A 776 -19.64 -36.32 -5.74
N ILE A 777 -20.48 -36.62 -6.72
CA ILE A 777 -21.32 -35.62 -7.41
C ILE A 777 -22.24 -34.90 -6.42
N CYS A 778 -22.89 -35.63 -5.50
CA CYS A 778 -23.72 -35.04 -4.45
C CYS A 778 -22.91 -34.16 -3.50
N SER A 779 -21.71 -34.61 -3.11
CA SER A 779 -20.77 -33.81 -2.30
C SER A 779 -20.38 -32.51 -3.02
N MET A 780 -20.02 -32.57 -4.30
CA MET A 780 -19.66 -31.39 -5.08
C MET A 780 -20.84 -30.42 -5.25
N SER A 781 -22.05 -30.93 -5.52
CA SER A 781 -23.28 -30.12 -5.58
C SER A 781 -23.53 -29.38 -4.27
N MET A 782 -23.43 -30.09 -3.15
CA MET A 782 -23.58 -29.53 -1.80
C MET A 782 -22.55 -28.44 -1.52
N PHE A 783 -21.29 -28.65 -1.92
CA PHE A 783 -20.22 -27.66 -1.76
C PHE A 783 -20.41 -26.40 -2.64
N ARG A 784 -21.09 -26.50 -3.80
CA ARG A 784 -21.43 -25.31 -4.61
C ARG A 784 -22.56 -24.48 -4.03
N LYS A 785 -23.45 -25.10 -3.24
CA LYS A 785 -24.58 -24.42 -2.58
C LYS A 785 -24.23 -23.85 -1.20
N ASP A 786 -23.09 -24.23 -0.63
CA ASP A 786 -22.58 -23.62 0.59
C ASP A 786 -22.34 -22.11 0.37
N PRO A 787 -22.76 -21.22 1.29
CA PRO A 787 -22.59 -19.77 1.12
C PRO A 787 -21.12 -19.30 1.15
N SER A 788 -20.19 -20.16 1.59
CA SER A 788 -18.77 -19.84 1.72
C SER A 788 -18.06 -19.85 0.35
N ILE A 789 -17.65 -18.69 -0.13
CA ILE A 789 -16.95 -18.51 -1.43
C ILE A 789 -15.76 -19.47 -1.59
N GLY A 790 -14.96 -19.68 -0.54
CA GLY A 790 -13.82 -20.62 -0.59
C GLY A 790 -14.22 -22.10 -0.74
N ILE A 791 -15.41 -22.50 -0.29
CA ILE A 791 -15.96 -23.85 -0.49
C ILE A 791 -16.49 -24.01 -1.92
N GLN A 792 -17.14 -22.97 -2.45
CA GLN A 792 -17.59 -22.94 -3.86
C GLN A 792 -16.39 -23.06 -4.82
N GLN A 793 -15.31 -22.32 -4.56
CA GLN A 793 -14.05 -22.43 -5.30
C GLN A 793 -13.40 -23.82 -5.16
N LEU A 794 -13.40 -24.42 -3.96
CA LEU A 794 -12.92 -25.79 -3.76
C LEU A 794 -13.73 -26.81 -4.58
N SER A 795 -15.06 -26.66 -4.67
CA SER A 795 -15.90 -27.52 -5.51
C SER A 795 -15.60 -27.36 -7.00
N ASN A 796 -15.39 -26.12 -7.47
CA ASN A 796 -15.01 -25.87 -8.86
C ASN A 796 -13.64 -26.48 -9.19
N ASN A 797 -12.67 -26.38 -8.27
CA ASN A 797 -11.36 -27.00 -8.41
C ASN A 797 -11.45 -28.53 -8.42
N LEU A 798 -12.18 -29.15 -7.48
CA LEU A 798 -12.33 -30.62 -7.43
C LEU A 798 -13.10 -31.16 -8.65
N ALA A 799 -14.07 -30.42 -9.19
CA ALA A 799 -14.76 -30.78 -10.43
C ALA A 799 -13.81 -30.74 -11.64
N ALA A 800 -12.98 -29.70 -11.79
CA ALA A 800 -12.00 -29.60 -12.86
C ALA A 800 -10.91 -30.70 -12.80
N ILE A 801 -10.76 -31.37 -11.65
CA ILE A 801 -9.77 -32.42 -11.39
C ILE A 801 -10.32 -33.82 -11.68
N ALA A 802 -11.64 -34.00 -11.70
CA ALA A 802 -12.25 -35.26 -12.14
C ALA A 802 -11.99 -35.52 -13.64
N ASP A 803 -11.89 -34.45 -14.44
CA ASP A 803 -11.76 -34.49 -15.91
C ASP A 803 -10.32 -34.23 -16.42
N SER A 804 -9.31 -34.09 -15.55
CA SER A 804 -7.94 -33.71 -15.94
C SER A 804 -6.83 -34.42 -15.15
N ALA A 805 -5.79 -34.87 -15.86
CA ALA A 805 -4.63 -35.56 -15.26
C ALA A 805 -3.66 -34.63 -14.51
N ASP A 806 -3.62 -33.33 -14.85
CA ASP A 806 -2.57 -32.39 -14.41
C ASP A 806 -2.89 -31.66 -13.08
N ALA A 807 -3.80 -32.22 -12.29
CA ALA A 807 -4.24 -31.70 -11.01
C ALA A 807 -3.12 -31.57 -9.93
N PRO A 808 -3.22 -30.63 -8.97
CA PRO A 808 -2.37 -30.61 -7.78
C PRO A 808 -2.48 -31.89 -6.94
N ALA A 809 -1.38 -32.28 -6.28
CA ALA A 809 -1.31 -33.54 -5.53
C ALA A 809 -2.28 -33.63 -4.33
N VAL A 810 -2.54 -32.51 -3.64
CA VAL A 810 -3.44 -32.45 -2.47
C VAL A 810 -4.88 -32.78 -2.86
N SER A 811 -5.42 -32.13 -3.88
CA SER A 811 -6.79 -32.38 -4.35
C SER A 811 -6.99 -33.81 -4.88
N ARG A 812 -5.94 -34.46 -5.38
CA ARG A 812 -5.96 -35.90 -5.71
C ARG A 812 -5.97 -36.80 -4.46
N ARG A 813 -5.36 -36.39 -3.34
CA ARG A 813 -5.46 -37.08 -2.03
C ARG A 813 -6.89 -36.98 -1.49
N ASP A 814 -7.48 -35.80 -1.47
CA ASP A 814 -8.81 -35.56 -0.92
C ASP A 814 -9.89 -36.35 -1.69
N LEU A 815 -9.81 -36.33 -3.03
CA LEU A 815 -10.70 -37.13 -3.89
C LEU A 815 -10.51 -38.65 -3.68
N LYS A 816 -9.28 -39.11 -3.41
CA LYS A 816 -9.00 -40.51 -3.08
C LYS A 816 -9.57 -40.91 -1.71
N ILE A 817 -9.42 -40.06 -0.68
CA ILE A 817 -10.00 -40.30 0.65
C ILE A 817 -11.53 -40.35 0.55
N LEU A 818 -12.15 -39.37 -0.13
CA LEU A 818 -13.59 -39.31 -0.37
C LEU A 818 -14.12 -40.58 -1.05
N ARG A 819 -13.44 -41.07 -2.10
CA ARG A 819 -13.77 -42.33 -2.79
C ARG A 819 -13.74 -43.54 -1.86
N LEU A 820 -12.68 -43.68 -1.06
CA LEU A 820 -12.53 -44.80 -0.12
C LEU A 820 -13.56 -44.75 1.01
N PHE A 821 -13.82 -43.56 1.56
CA PHE A 821 -14.80 -43.36 2.64
C PHE A 821 -16.23 -43.74 2.20
N LEU A 822 -16.64 -43.26 1.01
CA LEU A 822 -17.94 -43.60 0.41
C LEU A 822 -18.05 -45.10 0.05
N LYS A 823 -16.99 -45.69 -0.52
CA LYS A 823 -16.93 -47.13 -0.81
C LYS A 823 -17.13 -47.98 0.46
N ASN A 824 -16.52 -47.56 1.56
CA ASN A 824 -16.56 -48.30 2.82
C ASN A 824 -17.94 -48.24 3.49
N LEU A 825 -18.60 -47.07 3.47
CA LEU A 825 -20.00 -46.90 3.90
C LEU A 825 -20.96 -47.85 3.18
N LEU A 826 -20.83 -47.94 1.86
CA LEU A 826 -21.67 -48.81 1.03
C LEU A 826 -21.44 -50.29 1.33
N THR A 827 -20.17 -50.68 1.48
CA THR A 827 -19.79 -52.06 1.81
C THR A 827 -20.40 -52.49 3.14
N PHE A 828 -20.45 -51.60 4.13
CA PHE A 828 -21.14 -51.84 5.41
C PHE A 828 -22.66 -51.96 5.26
N LEU A 829 -23.30 -51.13 4.42
CA LEU A 829 -24.75 -51.23 4.17
C LEU A 829 -25.14 -52.58 3.54
N TYR A 830 -24.25 -53.21 2.77
CA TYR A 830 -24.49 -54.56 2.24
C TYR A 830 -24.58 -55.65 3.32
N GLU A 831 -24.06 -55.43 4.54
CA GLU A 831 -24.17 -56.40 5.64
C GLU A 831 -25.60 -56.58 6.16
N PHE A 832 -26.51 -55.63 5.90
CA PHE A 832 -27.92 -55.71 6.31
C PHE A 832 -28.81 -56.49 5.33
N TYR A 833 -28.24 -56.99 4.24
CA TYR A 833 -28.89 -57.96 3.35
C TYR A 833 -28.62 -59.38 3.86
N PRO A 834 -29.66 -60.20 4.15
CA PRO A 834 -29.48 -61.60 4.50
C PRO A 834 -28.75 -62.36 3.39
N ALA A 835 -27.87 -63.29 3.77
CA ALA A 835 -27.11 -64.11 2.81
C ALA A 835 -28.01 -64.98 1.92
N ASP A 836 -29.18 -65.39 2.44
CA ASP A 836 -30.05 -66.41 1.85
C ASP A 836 -31.40 -65.87 1.33
N GLU A 837 -31.68 -64.55 1.46
CA GLU A 837 -32.83 -63.89 0.82
C GLU A 837 -32.40 -63.18 -0.48
N ALA A 838 -33.31 -63.10 -1.46
CA ALA A 838 -33.10 -62.23 -2.61
C ALA A 838 -32.92 -60.78 -2.13
N ARG A 839 -31.90 -60.07 -2.63
CA ARG A 839 -31.55 -58.70 -2.20
C ARG A 839 -32.67 -57.71 -2.55
N SER A 840 -33.63 -57.58 -1.65
CA SER A 840 -34.77 -56.66 -1.76
C SER A 840 -34.51 -55.43 -0.89
N TYR A 841 -34.87 -54.26 -1.41
CA TYR A 841 -34.73 -53.00 -0.67
C TYR A 841 -35.59 -53.02 0.60
N GLU A 842 -36.78 -53.63 0.54
CA GLU A 842 -37.67 -53.84 1.69
C GLU A 842 -37.02 -54.69 2.80
N THR A 843 -36.33 -55.78 2.45
CA THR A 843 -35.56 -56.59 3.41
C THR A 843 -34.44 -55.77 4.05
N PHE A 844 -33.72 -54.96 3.28
CA PHE A 844 -32.69 -54.07 3.81
C PHE A 844 -33.26 -53.00 4.75
N ILE A 845 -34.33 -52.31 4.35
CA ILE A 845 -35.05 -51.35 5.18
C ILE A 845 -35.43 -52.01 6.52
N ARG A 846 -36.03 -53.20 6.48
CA ARG A 846 -36.43 -53.96 7.68
C ARG A 846 -35.25 -54.24 8.60
N SER A 847 -34.16 -54.82 8.08
CA SER A 847 -32.96 -55.17 8.86
C SER A 847 -32.23 -53.94 9.41
N PHE A 848 -32.09 -52.90 8.59
CA PHE A 848 -31.37 -51.68 8.94
C PHE A 848 -32.17 -50.81 9.92
N SER A 849 -33.50 -50.68 9.75
CA SER A 849 -34.38 -50.07 10.76
C SER A 849 -34.33 -50.80 12.09
N ALA A 850 -34.37 -52.15 12.09
CA ALA A 850 -34.28 -52.93 13.33
C ALA A 850 -32.93 -52.71 14.04
N TRP A 851 -31.84 -52.57 13.28
CA TRP A 851 -30.54 -52.23 13.83
C TRP A 851 -30.48 -50.80 14.39
N LEU A 852 -30.96 -49.78 13.67
CA LEU A 852 -31.02 -48.40 14.18
C LEU A 852 -31.89 -48.31 15.44
N ALA A 853 -33.07 -48.94 15.45
CA ALA A 853 -33.96 -49.00 16.60
C ALA A 853 -33.36 -49.79 17.80
N SER A 854 -32.34 -50.63 17.57
CA SER A 854 -31.64 -51.31 18.67
C SER A 854 -30.68 -50.40 19.45
N ILE A 855 -30.26 -49.27 18.86
CA ILE A 855 -29.45 -48.24 19.53
C ILE A 855 -30.31 -47.55 20.59
N LYS A 856 -29.83 -47.48 21.82
CA LYS A 856 -30.53 -46.92 22.99
C LYS A 856 -30.34 -45.41 23.13
N ALA A 857 -29.20 -44.89 22.69
CA ALA A 857 -28.82 -43.47 22.76
C ALA A 857 -29.95 -42.54 22.26
N PRO A 858 -30.21 -41.41 22.94
CA PRO A 858 -31.12 -40.39 22.43
C PRO A 858 -30.49 -39.75 21.19
N ALA A 859 -31.19 -39.84 20.07
CA ALA A 859 -30.70 -39.37 18.78
C ALA A 859 -31.33 -38.02 18.39
N GLU A 860 -30.51 -37.14 17.83
CA GLU A 860 -30.88 -35.80 17.39
C GLU A 860 -30.33 -35.53 15.98
N ILE A 861 -31.06 -34.77 15.17
CA ILE A 861 -30.67 -34.43 13.79
C ILE A 861 -30.65 -32.91 13.63
N LEU A 862 -29.56 -32.40 13.07
CA LEU A 862 -29.29 -30.97 12.91
C LEU A 862 -29.13 -30.67 11.41
N VAL A 863 -30.11 -29.98 10.83
CA VAL A 863 -30.29 -29.84 9.37
C VAL A 863 -29.89 -28.43 8.92
N ALA A 864 -28.91 -28.32 8.03
CA ALA A 864 -28.59 -27.06 7.35
C ALA A 864 -29.55 -26.87 6.17
N GLU A 865 -30.24 -25.74 6.08
CA GLU A 865 -31.27 -25.51 5.07
C GLU A 865 -30.72 -25.58 3.63
N SER A 866 -29.47 -25.14 3.41
CA SER A 866 -28.74 -25.22 2.14
C SER A 866 -27.75 -26.39 2.06
N GLY A 867 -27.86 -27.34 2.99
CA GLY A 867 -26.99 -28.50 3.12
C GLY A 867 -27.40 -29.71 2.29
N ILE A 868 -27.19 -30.91 2.85
CA ILE A 868 -27.45 -32.21 2.19
C ILE A 868 -28.90 -32.33 1.69
N VAL A 869 -29.85 -31.70 2.39
CA VAL A 869 -31.29 -31.74 2.09
C VAL A 869 -31.61 -31.17 0.70
N GLN A 870 -30.78 -30.26 0.17
CA GLN A 870 -30.97 -29.71 -1.19
C GLN A 870 -30.22 -30.48 -2.29
N CYS A 871 -29.48 -31.54 -1.95
CA CYS A 871 -28.55 -32.23 -2.86
C CYS A 871 -28.73 -33.75 -2.92
N HIS A 872 -29.65 -34.34 -2.13
CA HIS A 872 -29.90 -35.78 -2.17
C HIS A 872 -30.65 -36.18 -3.47
N PRO A 873 -30.14 -37.15 -4.26
CA PRO A 873 -30.57 -37.37 -5.65
C PRO A 873 -31.94 -38.04 -5.82
N GLY A 874 -32.54 -38.54 -4.73
CA GLY A 874 -33.88 -39.14 -4.73
C GLY A 874 -35.00 -38.21 -4.24
N GLY A 875 -34.68 -36.96 -3.94
CA GLY A 875 -35.48 -36.11 -3.06
C GLY A 875 -35.09 -36.40 -1.60
N ALA A 876 -34.65 -35.37 -0.87
CA ALA A 876 -34.31 -35.55 0.52
C ALA A 876 -35.56 -35.74 1.38
N LEU A 877 -35.49 -36.62 2.37
CA LEU A 877 -36.43 -36.61 3.48
C LEU A 877 -36.27 -35.24 4.20
N PRO A 878 -37.32 -34.41 4.34
CA PRO A 878 -37.16 -33.04 4.87
C PRO A 878 -36.64 -32.99 6.32
N ASP A 879 -36.84 -34.06 7.09
CA ASP A 879 -36.35 -34.31 8.46
C ASP A 879 -35.05 -35.14 8.49
N LEU A 880 -34.38 -35.28 7.33
CA LEU A 880 -33.34 -36.27 7.04
C LEU A 880 -33.72 -37.73 7.41
N GLY A 881 -35.02 -38.02 7.55
CA GLY A 881 -35.56 -39.33 7.88
C GLY A 881 -35.65 -39.63 9.37
N ALA A 882 -35.66 -38.63 10.25
CA ALA A 882 -35.93 -38.80 11.69
C ALA A 882 -37.12 -39.74 11.96
N SER A 883 -38.22 -39.54 11.22
CA SER A 883 -39.42 -40.38 11.22
C SER A 883 -39.21 -41.87 10.90
N ARG A 884 -38.08 -42.24 10.27
CA ARG A 884 -37.71 -43.62 9.91
C ARG A 884 -36.73 -44.29 10.90
N TRP A 885 -36.33 -43.60 11.98
CA TRP A 885 -35.42 -44.14 13.01
C TRP A 885 -36.05 -45.24 13.89
N GLY A 886 -37.39 -45.30 13.95
CA GLY A 886 -38.13 -46.27 14.78
C GLY A 886 -38.27 -45.88 16.26
N LYS A 887 -37.75 -44.72 16.67
CA LYS A 887 -37.97 -44.06 17.97
C LYS A 887 -38.14 -42.56 17.74
N PRO A 888 -38.69 -41.79 18.71
CA PRO A 888 -38.68 -40.33 18.64
C PRO A 888 -37.24 -39.79 18.52
N VAL A 889 -37.03 -38.87 17.59
CA VAL A 889 -35.75 -38.20 17.30
C VAL A 889 -36.01 -36.70 17.22
N THR A 890 -35.21 -35.89 17.91
CA THR A 890 -35.33 -34.42 17.88
C THR A 890 -34.72 -33.89 16.58
N VAL A 891 -35.38 -32.92 15.93
CA VAL A 891 -34.89 -32.32 14.67
C VAL A 891 -34.77 -30.80 14.81
N HIS A 892 -33.59 -30.28 14.50
CA HIS A 892 -33.25 -28.87 14.60
C HIS A 892 -32.90 -28.31 13.22
N TYR A 893 -33.63 -27.29 12.78
CA TYR A 893 -33.40 -26.63 11.49
C TYR A 893 -32.61 -25.33 11.65
N PHE A 894 -31.64 -25.14 10.75
CA PHE A 894 -30.74 -23.99 10.67
C PHE A 894 -30.95 -23.26 9.34
N ALA A 895 -31.80 -22.23 9.39
CA ALA A 895 -32.16 -21.44 8.21
C ALA A 895 -30.97 -20.58 7.72
N GLY A 896 -30.81 -20.48 6.40
CA GLY A 896 -29.71 -19.76 5.75
C GLY A 896 -28.33 -20.43 5.82
N GLU A 897 -28.17 -21.52 6.56
CA GLU A 897 -26.89 -22.23 6.69
C GLU A 897 -26.67 -23.27 5.57
N GLY A 898 -25.42 -23.41 5.13
CA GLY A 898 -24.93 -24.50 4.29
C GLY A 898 -24.16 -25.57 5.07
N HIS A 899 -23.69 -26.59 4.35
CA HIS A 899 -23.08 -27.81 4.91
C HIS A 899 -21.87 -27.54 5.83
N PHE A 900 -21.09 -26.50 5.56
CA PHE A 900 -19.96 -26.09 6.40
C PHE A 900 -20.19 -24.81 7.18
N SER A 901 -21.04 -23.88 6.70
CA SER A 901 -21.31 -22.63 7.45
C SER A 901 -22.04 -22.88 8.78
N ILE A 902 -22.82 -23.97 8.87
CA ILE A 902 -23.53 -24.37 10.10
C ILE A 902 -22.60 -24.47 11.33
N TRP A 903 -21.29 -24.72 11.15
CA TRP A 903 -20.30 -24.77 12.24
C TRP A 903 -20.02 -23.42 12.90
N ASP A 904 -20.23 -22.31 12.20
CA ASP A 904 -20.17 -20.93 12.75
C ASP A 904 -21.50 -20.49 13.40
N ASN A 905 -22.54 -21.33 13.40
CA ASN A 905 -23.83 -20.97 13.98
C ASN A 905 -23.85 -21.17 15.51
N PRO A 906 -24.11 -20.12 16.33
CA PRO A 906 -24.05 -20.24 17.78
C PRO A 906 -25.11 -21.19 18.36
N ARG A 907 -26.26 -21.36 17.70
CA ARG A 907 -27.31 -22.29 18.15
C ARG A 907 -26.91 -23.76 17.98
N LEU A 908 -25.99 -24.07 17.07
CA LEU A 908 -25.44 -25.43 16.94
C LEU A 908 -24.67 -25.78 18.21
N ALA A 909 -23.80 -24.87 18.65
CA ALA A 909 -23.04 -25.03 19.87
C ALA A 909 -23.93 -25.13 21.12
N GLU A 910 -25.01 -24.37 21.21
CA GLU A 910 -25.98 -24.48 22.31
C GLU A 910 -26.57 -25.90 22.41
N ILE A 911 -26.96 -26.52 21.30
CA ILE A 911 -27.51 -27.88 21.28
C ILE A 911 -26.43 -28.92 21.60
N LEU A 912 -25.20 -28.73 21.10
CA LEU A 912 -24.06 -29.58 21.46
C LEU A 912 -23.62 -29.38 22.92
N ASP A 913 -23.92 -28.27 23.58
CA ASP A 913 -23.66 -28.07 25.01
C ASP A 913 -24.82 -28.57 25.91
N SER A 914 -26.04 -28.77 25.40
CA SER A 914 -27.27 -28.88 26.21
C SER A 914 -27.75 -30.31 26.54
N ALA A 915 -26.85 -31.25 26.82
CA ALA A 915 -27.20 -32.62 27.25
C ALA A 915 -26.70 -32.90 28.67
#